data_AF-A0A819PVR5-F1
#
_entry.id   AF-A0A819PVR5-F1
#
_cell.length_a   1.000
_cell.length_b   1.000
_cell.length_c   1.000
_cell.angle_alpha   90.00
_cell.angle_beta   90.00
_cell.angle_gamma   90.00
#
_symmetry.space_group_name_H-M   'P 1'
#
loop_
_entity.id
_entity.type
_entity.pdbx_description
1 polymer ?
#
loop_
_entity_poly.entity_id
_entity_poly.type
_entity_poly.pdbx_seq_one_letter_code
_entity_poly.pdbx_strand_id
1 'polypeptide(L)'
;MLNDLLKNGSNNEFENDIIVSWFPWKVKQLGIQTLLQEKYKGDGNENSPFIIDWLNYDPENPKKWMNFYKWFLTLIVSSATFVITFISSAYIGPFKELKEEFHASDELIILGLSLSTLSFAITPLFWAPFSEIFGRRLLFIITYGGLVVFIGGTIASQNIWTLIILRFFAGSFAASSMANSGGVIADLFEGSERGIPLSIFVGSTFLGIIIGPIVGGFVGETIGWRWVEGLMTISSGIIWIIICLFLSETYSPIILRKRAKKLRNVTGKIYCSKFEEKSEIKFVELFKNSLSRPWILLFREPIVFLLSTYTAIIFGILHIEGIGELPFIGVLIGIILATIYTILDNIRYNYTTNKYNPQCPLPETRLPPAIVGSICLPIGLFWFAWTNSPSIHWIVSVIASVPFGFGMTSIFVGVFNYLIDTYTVYTASAFAANMIIRYIFGSVFLLFTNQMYEKLGIHWATSIPAFLTLIRLPFPFIFYKYGTGMSASEINELNQSGDILLQRQISSDDAIICEISRKYKILPEMANHLRGLRDYEIVIVCDDSGSMKTEVDDTERTRWDELREFVKIVLDIGVRYDSNGVDIYFLNREKLLGVKEPRTVEQAFREPPSGLTPMVPVLKKIFQSELARRGRDKKLLVFVATDGLSTDEHEKENPEELERLMQEERNAKTTHISFLLCTDDPSCVERMKKWDQIMQNVDVTNDYETEKKRILEHSGANYPFSHGEYVVKALVGAIDRSIDGVGEDMGGVQHPHNVTRTVSGGLYDRIGLFVLNNDDIYLDNGLANYQIDKWITNSTNSTVVTYFSGGRCYGSFININ
;
A
#
# COMPACT_ATOMS: atom_id res chain seq x y z
N MET A 1 11.64 42.19 -23.44
CA MET A 1 12.50 41.14 -22.84
C MET A 1 11.92 39.73 -22.97
N LEU A 2 10.75 39.39 -22.41
CA LEU A 2 10.11 38.07 -22.64
C LEU A 2 9.67 37.87 -24.10
N ASN A 3 9.21 38.94 -24.76
CA ASN A 3 8.84 38.93 -26.18
C ASN A 3 10.04 38.96 -27.15
N ASP A 4 11.24 39.33 -26.68
CA ASP A 4 12.44 39.40 -27.53
C ASP A 4 13.18 38.05 -27.58
N LEU A 5 13.05 37.24 -26.53
CA LEU A 5 13.56 35.86 -26.52
C LEU A 5 12.74 34.92 -27.41
N LEU A 6 11.49 35.28 -27.72
CA LEU A 6 10.60 34.51 -28.60
C LEU A 6 10.84 34.78 -30.10
N LYS A 7 11.58 35.83 -30.47
CA LYS A 7 11.78 36.21 -31.89
C LYS A 7 13.07 35.73 -32.53
N ASN A 8 14.07 35.32 -31.74
CA ASN A 8 15.43 35.04 -32.26
C ASN A 8 15.86 33.56 -32.21
N GLY A 9 14.97 32.62 -31.87
CA GLY A 9 15.22 31.18 -31.99
C GLY A 9 14.47 30.60 -33.19
N SER A 10 15.19 30.27 -34.26
CA SER A 10 14.76 29.55 -35.48
C SER A 10 13.35 28.94 -35.46
N ASN A 11 12.45 29.59 -36.21
CA ASN A 11 11.06 29.22 -36.50
C ASN A 11 10.89 27.89 -37.27
N ASN A 12 11.30 26.72 -36.76
CA ASN A 12 10.88 25.45 -37.39
C ASN A 12 10.88 24.17 -36.52
N GLU A 13 11.10 24.22 -35.20
CA GLU A 13 11.10 22.98 -34.36
C GLU A 13 10.19 23.00 -33.12
N PHE A 14 9.33 24.01 -32.93
CA PHE A 14 8.59 24.21 -31.68
C PHE A 14 7.07 24.03 -31.76
N GLU A 15 6.54 23.37 -32.80
CA GLU A 15 5.15 22.90 -32.86
C GLU A 15 5.13 21.38 -32.86
N ASN A 16 5.15 20.77 -31.67
CA ASN A 16 4.66 19.42 -31.39
C ASN A 16 4.65 19.23 -29.87
N ASP A 17 3.48 19.30 -29.25
CA ASP A 17 3.26 19.30 -27.79
C ASP A 17 3.63 17.98 -27.06
N ILE A 18 4.28 17.04 -27.73
CA ILE A 18 4.87 15.85 -27.13
C ILE A 18 6.21 15.60 -27.83
N ILE A 19 7.32 15.58 -27.09
CA ILE A 19 8.61 15.16 -27.65
C ILE A 19 8.55 13.63 -27.80
N VAL A 20 8.24 13.17 -29.02
CA VAL A 20 8.30 11.75 -29.37
C VAL A 20 9.77 11.37 -29.45
N SER A 21 10.24 10.65 -28.45
CA SER A 21 11.59 10.12 -28.48
C SER A 21 11.65 8.93 -29.44
N TRP A 22 12.69 8.88 -30.27
CA TRP A 22 12.97 7.75 -31.17
C TRP A 22 13.39 6.47 -30.43
N PHE A 23 13.72 6.58 -29.14
CA PHE A 23 14.25 5.46 -28.37
C PHE A 23 13.19 4.88 -27.44
N PRO A 24 12.95 3.55 -27.45
CA PRO A 24 11.89 2.93 -26.66
C PRO A 24 12.05 3.08 -25.14
N TRP A 25 13.24 3.46 -24.66
CA TRP A 25 13.55 3.72 -23.26
C TRP A 25 13.34 5.18 -22.79
N LYS A 26 12.96 6.09 -23.70
CA LYS A 26 12.63 7.48 -23.38
C LYS A 26 11.14 7.63 -23.63
N VAL A 27 10.37 7.47 -22.55
CA VAL A 27 8.92 7.60 -22.59
C VAL A 27 8.54 9.04 -22.97
N LYS A 28 7.36 9.20 -23.60
CA LYS A 28 6.80 10.48 -24.04
C LYS A 28 6.93 11.53 -22.93
N GLN A 29 7.61 12.63 -23.24
CA GLN A 29 7.81 13.75 -22.31
C GLN A 29 6.84 14.88 -22.65
N LEU A 30 6.34 15.54 -21.61
CA LEU A 30 5.57 16.79 -21.76
C LEU A 30 6.48 17.90 -22.30
N GLY A 31 5.90 18.75 -23.16
CA GLY A 31 6.54 19.98 -23.60
C GLY A 31 6.87 20.88 -22.41
N ILE A 32 8.01 21.58 -22.49
CA ILE A 32 8.43 22.53 -21.44
C ILE A 32 7.39 23.66 -21.29
N GLN A 33 6.75 24.08 -22.38
CA GLN A 33 5.73 25.13 -22.36
C GLN A 33 4.51 24.73 -21.53
N THR A 34 4.01 23.50 -21.68
CA THR A 34 2.90 22.97 -20.88
C THR A 34 3.25 22.94 -19.40
N LEU A 35 4.48 22.52 -19.07
CA LEU A 35 4.96 22.54 -17.68
C LEU A 35 5.05 23.96 -17.11
N LEU A 36 5.39 24.98 -17.92
CA LEU A 36 5.48 26.37 -17.46
C LEU A 36 4.10 27.04 -17.26
N GLN A 37 3.06 26.56 -17.93
CA GLN A 37 1.70 27.07 -17.79
C GLN A 37 0.99 26.55 -16.53
N GLU A 38 1.50 25.47 -15.95
CA GLU A 38 0.96 24.88 -14.72
C GLU A 38 1.27 25.71 -13.48
N LYS A 39 0.29 25.81 -12.58
CA LYS A 39 0.44 26.51 -11.30
C LYS A 39 1.03 25.57 -10.25
N TYR A 40 2.34 25.65 -10.05
CA TYR A 40 3.02 24.95 -8.95
C TYR A 40 2.86 25.71 -7.63
N LYS A 41 2.81 24.96 -6.51
CA LYS A 41 2.81 25.56 -5.16
C LYS A 41 4.17 26.19 -4.87
N GLY A 42 4.18 27.40 -4.30
CA GLY A 42 5.39 28.17 -3.99
C GLY A 42 5.52 29.43 -4.86
N ASP A 43 6.47 30.31 -4.52
CA ASP A 43 6.69 31.58 -5.23
C ASP A 43 7.95 31.57 -6.14
N GLY A 44 8.76 30.50 -6.04
CA GLY A 44 9.99 30.32 -6.81
C GLY A 44 11.23 30.99 -6.22
N ASN A 45 11.17 31.37 -4.94
CA ASN A 45 12.24 32.02 -4.18
C ASN A 45 12.93 31.03 -3.23
N GLU A 46 14.09 31.38 -2.64
CA GLU A 46 14.86 30.49 -1.74
C GLU A 46 14.04 29.98 -0.54
N ASN A 47 13.14 30.81 -0.01
CA ASN A 47 12.30 30.46 1.14
C ASN A 47 10.98 29.75 0.75
N SER A 48 10.61 29.74 -0.54
CA SER A 48 9.36 29.17 -1.04
C SER A 48 9.55 28.68 -2.48
N PRO A 49 10.27 27.56 -2.69
CA PRO A 49 10.56 27.03 -4.02
C PRO A 49 9.28 26.48 -4.67
N PHE A 50 9.22 26.48 -6.00
CA PHE A 50 8.13 25.82 -6.71
C PHE A 50 8.21 24.29 -6.52
N ILE A 51 7.18 23.71 -5.93
CA ILE A 51 7.10 22.27 -5.67
C ILE A 51 6.48 21.57 -6.88
N ILE A 52 7.26 20.69 -7.51
CA ILE A 52 6.83 19.89 -8.64
C ILE A 52 6.30 18.55 -8.15
N ASP A 53 5.05 18.28 -8.50
CA ASP A 53 4.37 16.99 -8.34
C ASP A 53 3.88 16.49 -9.72
N TRP A 54 3.36 15.27 -9.75
CA TRP A 54 2.73 14.70 -10.94
C TRP A 54 1.45 15.45 -11.33
N LEU A 55 1.26 15.65 -12.63
CA LEU A 55 0.01 16.19 -13.17
C LEU A 55 -1.08 15.11 -13.26
N ASN A 56 -2.34 15.54 -13.32
CA ASN A 56 -3.50 14.65 -13.45
C ASN A 56 -3.43 13.77 -14.72
N TYR A 57 -2.78 14.24 -15.79
CA TYR A 57 -2.53 13.47 -17.01
C TYR A 57 -1.06 13.56 -17.44
N ASP A 58 -0.18 12.98 -16.62
CA ASP A 58 1.26 12.99 -16.87
C ASP A 58 1.74 11.71 -17.58
N PRO A 59 2.14 11.75 -18.88
CA PRO A 59 2.68 10.59 -19.59
C PRO A 59 4.05 10.13 -19.08
N GLU A 60 4.78 10.94 -18.30
CA GLU A 60 6.05 10.53 -17.70
C GLU A 60 5.84 9.72 -16.41
N ASN A 61 4.63 9.68 -15.86
CA ASN A 61 4.32 8.91 -14.66
C ASN A 61 4.30 7.39 -14.98
N PRO A 62 5.21 6.58 -14.40
CA PRO A 62 5.31 5.15 -14.67
C PRO A 62 4.03 4.36 -14.39
N LYS A 63 3.25 4.79 -13.39
CA LYS A 63 1.97 4.16 -13.05
C LYS A 63 0.88 4.41 -14.10
N LYS A 64 1.01 5.45 -14.92
CA LYS A 64 0.05 5.81 -15.98
C LYS A 64 0.46 5.30 -17.36
N TRP A 65 1.56 4.57 -17.48
CA TRP A 65 1.97 3.98 -18.75
C TRP A 65 0.99 2.92 -19.26
N MET A 66 1.01 2.67 -20.57
CA MET A 66 0.21 1.61 -21.17
C MET A 66 0.50 0.26 -20.50
N ASN A 67 -0.55 -0.47 -20.16
CA ASN A 67 -0.42 -1.76 -19.46
C ASN A 67 0.52 -2.74 -20.18
N PHE A 68 0.50 -2.78 -21.51
CA PHE A 68 1.42 -3.58 -22.30
C PHE A 68 2.89 -3.26 -21.98
N TYR A 69 3.25 -1.97 -21.90
CA TYR A 69 4.61 -1.55 -21.59
C TYR A 69 5.00 -1.88 -20.14
N LYS A 70 4.09 -1.71 -19.18
CA LYS A 70 4.32 -2.14 -17.79
C LYS A 70 4.62 -3.63 -17.70
N TRP A 71 3.81 -4.46 -18.34
CA TRP A 71 4.01 -5.92 -18.38
C TRP A 71 5.29 -6.32 -19.10
N PHE A 72 5.63 -5.64 -20.19
CA PHE A 72 6.89 -5.86 -20.89
C PHE A 72 8.10 -5.58 -20.00
N LEU A 73 8.09 -4.47 -19.24
CA LEU A 73 9.14 -4.17 -18.27
C LEU A 73 9.20 -5.21 -17.13
N THR A 74 8.04 -5.63 -16.62
CA THR A 74 7.95 -6.72 -15.62
C THR A 74 8.59 -8.00 -16.13
N LEU A 75 8.35 -8.38 -17.39
CA LEU A 75 8.95 -9.56 -18.01
C LEU A 75 10.46 -9.42 -18.21
N ILE A 76 10.97 -8.23 -18.50
CA ILE A 76 12.41 -7.97 -18.58
C ILE A 76 13.07 -8.18 -17.22
N VAL A 77 12.56 -7.55 -16.14
CA VAL A 77 13.15 -7.68 -14.80
C VAL A 77 12.99 -9.08 -14.22
N SER A 78 11.90 -9.78 -14.57
CA SER A 78 11.70 -11.19 -14.20
C SER A 78 12.67 -12.10 -14.95
N SER A 79 12.84 -11.92 -16.27
CA SER A 79 13.82 -12.67 -17.07
C SER A 79 15.26 -12.43 -16.59
N ALA A 80 15.60 -11.19 -16.21
CA ALA A 80 16.89 -10.87 -15.61
C ALA A 80 17.14 -11.64 -14.31
N THR A 81 16.11 -11.74 -13.46
CA THR A 81 16.20 -12.46 -12.19
C THR A 81 16.28 -13.97 -12.40
N PHE A 82 15.54 -14.50 -13.37
CA PHE A 82 15.65 -15.88 -13.83
C PHE A 82 17.07 -16.23 -14.26
N VAL A 83 17.71 -15.39 -15.10
CA VAL A 83 19.09 -15.64 -15.55
C VAL A 83 20.06 -15.57 -14.37
N ILE A 84 19.88 -14.65 -13.42
CA ILE A 84 20.72 -14.57 -12.22
C ILE A 84 20.65 -15.86 -11.39
N THR A 85 19.44 -16.37 -11.13
CA THR A 85 19.31 -17.60 -10.35
C THR A 85 19.77 -18.83 -11.12
N PHE A 86 19.57 -18.85 -12.43
CA PHE A 86 20.12 -19.85 -13.34
C PHE A 86 21.65 -19.89 -13.28
N ILE A 87 22.33 -18.74 -13.34
CA ILE A 87 23.80 -18.64 -13.21
C ILE A 87 24.29 -19.19 -11.87
N SER A 88 23.53 -18.93 -10.81
CA SER A 88 23.87 -19.42 -9.47
C SER A 88 23.82 -20.95 -9.43
N SER A 89 22.72 -21.57 -9.87
CA SER A 89 22.51 -23.01 -9.69
C SER A 89 23.13 -23.88 -10.79
N ALA A 90 23.26 -23.40 -12.03
CA ALA A 90 23.84 -24.20 -13.13
C ALA A 90 25.33 -24.51 -12.95
N TYR A 91 26.03 -23.81 -12.06
CA TYR A 91 27.45 -24.02 -11.77
C TYR A 91 27.77 -25.41 -11.22
N ILE A 92 26.83 -26.00 -10.48
CA ILE A 92 27.05 -27.30 -9.86
C ILE A 92 26.89 -28.46 -10.84
N GLY A 93 26.26 -28.22 -12.01
CA GLY A 93 26.06 -29.24 -13.04
C GLY A 93 27.35 -29.98 -13.42
N PRO A 94 28.42 -29.28 -13.86
CA PRO A 94 29.69 -29.90 -14.20
C PRO A 94 30.58 -30.25 -12.99
N PHE A 95 29.98 -30.69 -11.87
CA PHE A 95 30.71 -30.94 -10.61
C PHE A 95 31.94 -31.86 -10.79
N LYS A 96 31.75 -32.98 -11.51
CA LYS A 96 32.80 -33.98 -11.73
C LYS A 96 33.96 -33.41 -12.56
N GLU A 97 33.65 -32.69 -13.63
CA GLU A 97 34.65 -32.07 -14.51
C GLU A 97 35.45 -30.99 -13.77
N LEU A 98 34.79 -30.17 -12.95
CA LEU A 98 35.47 -29.16 -12.12
C LEU A 98 36.44 -29.81 -11.13
N LYS A 99 36.05 -30.96 -10.55
CA LYS A 99 36.89 -31.74 -9.63
C LYS A 99 38.11 -32.32 -10.35
N GLU A 100 37.92 -32.87 -11.53
CA GLU A 100 38.98 -33.49 -12.33
C GLU A 100 39.97 -32.46 -12.90
N GLU A 101 39.49 -31.36 -13.48
CA GLU A 101 40.32 -30.31 -14.10
C GLU A 101 41.15 -29.55 -13.05
N PHE A 102 40.55 -29.17 -11.92
CA PHE A 102 41.21 -28.34 -10.92
C PHE A 102 41.84 -29.12 -9.76
N HIS A 103 41.68 -30.45 -9.73
CA HIS A 103 42.10 -31.31 -8.62
C HIS A 103 41.67 -30.77 -7.24
N ALA A 104 40.45 -30.20 -7.18
CA ALA A 104 39.89 -29.55 -6.01
C ALA A 104 39.12 -30.54 -5.11
N SER A 105 38.99 -30.23 -3.82
CA SER A 105 38.11 -30.99 -2.93
C SER A 105 36.64 -30.63 -3.17
N ASP A 106 35.72 -31.51 -2.75
CA ASP A 106 34.27 -31.30 -2.91
C ASP A 106 33.82 -30.03 -2.17
N GLU A 107 34.39 -29.78 -0.99
CA GLU A 107 34.12 -28.57 -0.20
C GLU A 107 34.54 -27.30 -0.92
N LEU A 108 35.64 -27.33 -1.68
CA LEU A 108 36.14 -26.15 -2.40
C LEU A 108 35.25 -25.78 -3.60
N ILE A 109 34.70 -26.78 -4.29
CA ILE A 109 33.75 -26.55 -5.39
C ILE A 109 32.43 -26.00 -4.83
N ILE A 110 31.91 -26.60 -3.77
CA ILE A 110 30.69 -26.15 -3.06
C ILE A 110 30.89 -24.74 -2.48
N LEU A 111 32.10 -24.41 -2.02
CA LEU A 111 32.44 -23.06 -1.55
C LEU A 111 32.23 -22.01 -2.66
N GLY A 112 32.48 -22.35 -3.93
CA GLY A 112 32.21 -21.46 -5.06
C GLY A 112 30.73 -21.09 -5.20
N LEU A 113 29.83 -22.08 -5.07
CA LEU A 113 28.38 -21.87 -5.05
C LEU A 113 27.95 -21.08 -3.80
N SER A 114 28.48 -21.47 -2.64
CA SER A 114 28.15 -20.87 -1.35
C SER A 114 28.56 -19.40 -1.28
N LEU A 115 29.78 -19.03 -1.69
CA LEU A 115 30.25 -17.63 -1.69
C LEU A 115 29.50 -16.78 -2.72
N SER A 116 29.20 -17.33 -3.90
CA SER A 116 28.35 -16.65 -4.88
C SER A 116 26.96 -16.39 -4.30
N THR A 117 26.37 -17.33 -3.58
CA THR A 117 25.07 -17.18 -2.92
C THR A 117 25.14 -16.18 -1.75
N LEU A 118 26.21 -16.20 -0.96
CA LEU A 118 26.44 -15.28 0.16
C LEU A 118 26.57 -13.82 -0.32
N SER A 119 27.10 -13.60 -1.52
CA SER A 119 27.17 -12.27 -2.12
C SER A 119 25.77 -11.63 -2.26
N PHE A 120 24.73 -12.43 -2.46
CA PHE A 120 23.33 -11.98 -2.52
C PHE A 120 22.79 -11.53 -1.14
N ALA A 121 23.43 -11.89 -0.03
CA ALA A 121 23.07 -11.36 1.29
C ALA A 121 23.69 -9.97 1.52
N ILE A 122 24.96 -9.81 1.19
CA ILE A 122 25.77 -8.66 1.60
C ILE A 122 25.57 -7.48 0.65
N THR A 123 25.55 -7.72 -0.66
CA THR A 123 25.69 -6.65 -1.65
C THR A 123 24.41 -5.86 -1.94
N PRO A 124 23.17 -6.41 -1.81
CA PRO A 124 21.95 -5.61 -1.92
C PRO A 124 21.86 -4.44 -0.93
N LEU A 125 22.51 -4.57 0.23
CA LEU A 125 22.61 -3.50 1.22
C LEU A 125 23.25 -2.22 0.68
N PHE A 126 24.11 -2.35 -0.34
CA PHE A 126 24.76 -1.23 -1.02
C PHE A 126 23.97 -0.82 -2.26
N TRP A 127 23.56 -1.80 -3.08
CA TRP A 127 22.93 -1.55 -4.37
C TRP A 127 21.51 -0.99 -4.26
N ALA A 128 20.72 -1.39 -3.26
CA ALA A 128 19.37 -0.85 -3.08
C ALA A 128 19.38 0.67 -2.79
N PRO A 129 20.16 1.21 -1.83
CA PRO A 129 20.28 2.65 -1.63
C PRO A 129 20.81 3.39 -2.86
N PHE A 130 21.80 2.81 -3.57
CA PHE A 130 22.32 3.43 -4.79
C PHE A 130 21.27 3.58 -5.88
N SER A 131 20.30 2.67 -5.94
CA SER A 131 19.21 2.74 -6.92
C SER A 131 18.24 3.89 -6.65
N GLU A 132 18.07 4.29 -5.38
CA GLU A 132 17.21 5.41 -4.97
C GLU A 132 17.89 6.75 -5.27
N ILE A 133 19.23 6.78 -5.29
CA ILE A 133 20.02 7.99 -5.51
C ILE A 133 20.26 8.23 -7.01
N PHE A 134 20.71 7.19 -7.71
CA PHE A 134 21.15 7.30 -9.11
C PHE A 134 20.07 6.88 -10.13
N GLY A 135 19.04 6.17 -9.67
CA GLY A 135 17.95 5.67 -10.50
C GLY A 135 18.04 4.19 -10.77
N ARG A 136 16.90 3.60 -11.08
CA ARG A 136 16.79 2.16 -11.31
C ARG A 136 17.53 1.80 -12.59
N ARG A 137 17.29 2.54 -13.67
CA ARG A 137 17.84 2.19 -14.99
C ARG A 137 19.36 2.14 -15.01
N LEU A 138 20.02 3.22 -14.58
CA LEU A 138 21.49 3.31 -14.64
C LEU A 138 22.12 2.19 -13.82
N LEU A 139 21.55 1.92 -12.65
CA LEU A 139 22.05 0.88 -11.78
C LEU A 139 21.90 -0.52 -12.42
N PHE A 140 20.73 -0.82 -13.00
CA PHE A 140 20.53 -2.09 -13.73
C PHE A 140 21.54 -2.25 -14.87
N ILE A 141 21.83 -1.21 -15.65
CA ILE A 141 22.80 -1.29 -16.76
C ILE A 141 24.22 -1.58 -16.25
N ILE A 142 24.69 -0.83 -15.24
CA ILE A 142 26.05 -0.96 -14.71
C ILE A 142 26.23 -2.31 -14.02
N THR A 143 25.29 -2.66 -13.13
CA THR A 143 25.44 -3.86 -12.31
C THR A 143 25.24 -5.13 -13.13
N TYR A 144 24.27 -5.17 -14.04
CA TYR A 144 24.08 -6.32 -14.92
C TYR A 144 25.22 -6.43 -15.95
N GLY A 145 25.81 -5.31 -16.40
CA GLY A 145 27.03 -5.32 -17.21
C GLY A 145 28.23 -5.89 -16.44
N GLY A 146 28.37 -5.53 -15.17
CA GLY A 146 29.36 -6.12 -14.25
C GLY A 146 29.20 -7.64 -14.16
N LEU A 147 27.97 -8.14 -13.97
CA LEU A 147 27.66 -9.57 -14.01
C LEU A 147 28.21 -10.23 -15.28
N VAL A 148 27.89 -9.69 -16.46
CA VAL A 148 28.34 -10.24 -17.77
C VAL A 148 29.86 -10.29 -17.88
N VAL A 149 30.56 -9.25 -17.41
CA VAL A 149 32.02 -9.19 -17.45
C VAL A 149 32.66 -10.23 -16.52
N PHE A 150 32.19 -10.32 -15.27
CA PHE A 150 32.76 -11.23 -14.29
C PHE A 150 32.44 -12.69 -14.60
N ILE A 151 31.21 -12.99 -15.06
CA ILE A 151 30.85 -14.34 -15.52
C ILE A 151 31.56 -14.71 -16.82
N GLY A 152 31.74 -13.78 -17.76
CA GLY A 152 32.57 -14.03 -18.94
C GLY A 152 34.03 -14.31 -18.59
N GLY A 153 34.53 -13.67 -17.54
CA GLY A 153 35.86 -13.91 -17.00
C GLY A 153 36.06 -15.32 -16.43
N THR A 154 35.00 -15.98 -15.93
CA THR A 154 35.12 -17.32 -15.32
C THR A 154 35.58 -18.37 -16.34
N ILE A 155 35.20 -18.20 -17.61
CA ILE A 155 35.59 -19.08 -18.73
C ILE A 155 37.12 -19.17 -18.87
N ALA A 156 37.82 -18.06 -18.62
CA ALA A 156 39.28 -17.98 -18.73
C ALA A 156 40.01 -18.49 -17.48
N SER A 157 39.29 -18.97 -16.46
CA SER A 157 39.90 -19.42 -15.19
C SER A 157 40.79 -20.65 -15.40
N GLN A 158 42.04 -20.52 -14.96
CA GLN A 158 43.05 -21.60 -14.99
C GLN A 158 43.27 -22.22 -13.62
N ASN A 159 42.65 -21.68 -12.57
CA ASN A 159 42.66 -22.24 -11.24
C ASN A 159 41.29 -22.03 -10.56
N ILE A 160 41.00 -22.86 -9.57
CA ILE A 160 39.73 -22.84 -8.83
C ILE A 160 39.52 -21.54 -8.06
N TRP A 161 40.58 -20.92 -7.53
CA TRP A 161 40.47 -19.66 -6.79
C TRP A 161 40.01 -18.50 -7.66
N THR A 162 40.56 -18.37 -8.86
CA THR A 162 40.14 -17.40 -9.87
C THR A 162 38.68 -17.60 -10.22
N LEU A 163 38.25 -18.86 -10.41
CA LEU A 163 36.84 -19.20 -10.67
C LEU A 163 35.94 -18.72 -9.52
N ILE A 164 36.27 -19.07 -8.27
CA ILE A 164 35.51 -18.69 -7.08
C ILE A 164 35.44 -17.16 -6.91
N ILE A 165 36.57 -16.46 -7.05
CA ILE A 165 36.64 -15.00 -6.85
C ILE A 165 35.83 -14.28 -7.93
N LEU A 166 35.98 -14.66 -9.20
CA LEU A 166 35.22 -14.05 -10.29
C LEU A 166 33.72 -14.31 -10.13
N ARG A 167 33.32 -15.52 -9.71
CA ARG A 167 31.93 -15.85 -9.41
C ARG A 167 31.38 -15.06 -8.22
N PHE A 168 32.17 -14.84 -7.18
CA PHE A 168 31.77 -13.97 -6.06
C PHE A 168 31.47 -12.54 -6.51
N PHE A 169 32.31 -11.97 -7.39
CA PHE A 169 32.03 -10.66 -7.97
C PHE A 169 30.82 -10.68 -8.92
N ALA A 170 30.68 -11.71 -9.75
CA ALA A 170 29.51 -11.90 -10.60
C ALA A 170 28.21 -11.90 -9.78
N GLY A 171 28.16 -12.69 -8.69
CA GLY A 171 27.05 -12.71 -7.74
C GLY A 171 26.81 -11.35 -7.08
N SER A 172 27.89 -10.67 -6.65
CA SER A 172 27.84 -9.34 -6.04
C SER A 172 27.16 -8.31 -6.93
N PHE A 173 27.42 -8.35 -8.24
CA PHE A 173 26.80 -7.47 -9.22
C PHE A 173 25.38 -7.91 -9.60
N ALA A 174 25.14 -9.21 -9.72
CA ALA A 174 23.81 -9.78 -9.97
C ALA A 174 22.79 -9.45 -8.87
N ALA A 175 23.22 -9.40 -7.61
CA ALA A 175 22.35 -9.13 -6.46
C ALA A 175 21.53 -7.83 -6.58
N SER A 176 22.13 -6.82 -7.23
CA SER A 176 21.50 -5.51 -7.47
C SER A 176 20.17 -5.63 -8.21
N SER A 177 20.14 -6.35 -9.32
CA SER A 177 18.92 -6.49 -10.12
C SER A 177 17.85 -7.23 -9.35
N MET A 178 18.20 -8.30 -8.64
CA MET A 178 17.24 -9.05 -7.82
C MET A 178 16.61 -8.20 -6.72
N ALA A 179 17.40 -7.38 -6.02
CA ALA A 179 16.92 -6.50 -4.96
C ALA A 179 16.01 -5.38 -5.49
N ASN A 180 16.33 -4.85 -6.68
CA ASN A 180 15.66 -3.69 -7.24
C ASN A 180 14.46 -4.04 -8.14
N SER A 181 14.33 -5.28 -8.61
CA SER A 181 13.18 -5.74 -9.42
C SER A 181 11.83 -5.54 -8.72
N GLY A 182 11.76 -5.82 -7.42
CA GLY A 182 10.55 -5.55 -6.62
C GLY A 182 10.21 -4.05 -6.56
N GLY A 183 11.22 -3.19 -6.48
CA GLY A 183 11.06 -1.74 -6.53
C GLY A 183 10.53 -1.26 -7.88
N VAL A 184 11.04 -1.80 -8.99
CA VAL A 184 10.53 -1.49 -10.34
C VAL A 184 9.06 -1.89 -10.48
N ILE A 185 8.65 -3.05 -9.98
CA ILE A 185 7.24 -3.48 -10.01
C ILE A 185 6.36 -2.55 -9.16
N ALA A 186 6.84 -2.13 -7.98
CA ALA A 186 6.13 -1.19 -7.12
C ALA A 186 5.99 0.21 -7.74
N ASP A 187 6.97 0.64 -8.52
CA ASP A 187 6.96 1.90 -9.28
C ASP A 187 5.95 1.86 -10.46
N LEU A 188 5.68 0.69 -11.04
CA LEU A 188 4.83 0.51 -12.23
C LEU A 188 3.34 0.26 -11.93
N PHE A 189 3.02 -0.44 -10.83
CA PHE A 189 1.67 -0.91 -10.53
C PHE A 189 1.13 -0.33 -9.22
N GLU A 190 -0.20 -0.16 -9.13
CA GLU A 190 -0.88 0.19 -7.89
C GLU A 190 -1.03 -1.02 -6.96
N GLY A 191 -1.24 -0.78 -5.65
CA GLY A 191 -1.29 -1.82 -4.61
C GLY A 191 -2.21 -3.00 -4.92
N SER A 192 -3.37 -2.75 -5.50
CA SER A 192 -4.34 -3.78 -5.90
C SER A 192 -3.82 -4.68 -7.04
N GLU A 193 -3.09 -4.11 -8.00
CA GLU A 193 -2.63 -4.80 -9.21
C GLU A 193 -1.29 -5.52 -9.04
N ARG A 194 -0.50 -5.17 -8.00
CA ARG A 194 0.87 -5.67 -7.79
C ARG A 194 1.00 -7.18 -7.57
N GLY A 195 -0.06 -7.85 -7.11
CA GLY A 195 0.00 -9.27 -6.71
C GLY A 195 0.43 -10.21 -7.85
N ILE A 196 -0.10 -10.01 -9.07
CA ILE A 196 0.24 -10.88 -10.22
C ILE A 196 1.65 -10.61 -10.73
N PRO A 197 2.07 -9.36 -11.04
CA PRO A 197 3.46 -9.05 -11.42
C PRO A 197 4.49 -9.63 -10.45
N LEU A 198 4.25 -9.52 -9.14
CA LEU A 198 5.14 -10.06 -8.13
C LEU A 198 5.18 -11.59 -8.14
N SER A 199 4.04 -12.25 -8.35
CA SER A 199 3.96 -13.71 -8.47
C SER A 199 4.79 -14.22 -9.65
N ILE A 200 4.75 -13.54 -10.80
CA ILE A 200 5.58 -13.88 -11.97
C ILE A 200 7.06 -13.69 -11.67
N PHE A 201 7.43 -12.58 -11.01
CA PHE A 201 8.80 -12.33 -10.59
C PHE A 201 9.34 -13.44 -9.65
N VAL A 202 8.58 -13.78 -8.60
CA VAL A 202 8.96 -14.85 -7.66
C VAL A 202 9.02 -16.21 -8.37
N GLY A 203 8.03 -16.52 -9.21
CA GLY A 203 8.02 -17.74 -10.02
C GLY A 203 9.26 -17.85 -10.91
N SER A 204 9.63 -16.77 -11.62
CA SER A 204 10.82 -16.72 -12.48
C SER A 204 12.13 -16.98 -11.71
N THR A 205 12.21 -16.50 -10.47
CA THR A 205 13.37 -16.72 -9.59
C THR A 205 13.55 -18.21 -9.32
N PHE A 206 12.49 -18.91 -8.94
CA PHE A 206 12.53 -20.36 -8.67
C PHE A 206 12.73 -21.19 -9.93
N LEU A 207 12.09 -20.80 -11.04
CA LEU A 207 12.31 -21.46 -12.33
C LEU A 207 13.80 -21.48 -12.72
N GLY A 208 14.51 -20.38 -12.52
CA GLY A 208 15.95 -20.32 -12.80
C GLY A 208 16.77 -21.26 -11.92
N ILE A 209 16.45 -21.36 -10.63
CA ILE A 209 17.14 -22.28 -9.70
C ILE A 209 16.99 -23.73 -10.17
N ILE A 210 15.80 -24.13 -10.61
CA ILE A 210 15.48 -25.51 -10.99
C ILE A 210 16.00 -25.86 -12.38
N ILE A 211 15.90 -24.95 -13.34
CA ILE A 211 16.40 -25.17 -14.71
C ILE A 211 17.93 -25.18 -14.75
N GLY A 212 18.58 -24.47 -13.83
CA GLY A 212 20.04 -24.36 -13.78
C GLY A 212 20.77 -25.70 -13.74
N PRO A 213 20.59 -26.55 -12.71
CA PRO A 213 21.27 -27.84 -12.60
C PRO A 213 20.96 -28.78 -13.76
N ILE A 214 19.73 -28.76 -14.28
CA ILE A 214 19.34 -29.56 -15.45
C ILE A 214 20.18 -29.16 -16.68
N VAL A 215 20.20 -27.87 -17.02
CA VAL A 215 20.95 -27.42 -18.20
C VAL A 215 22.46 -27.51 -17.96
N GLY A 216 22.93 -27.12 -16.78
CA GLY A 216 24.34 -27.16 -16.41
C GLY A 216 24.91 -28.57 -16.37
N GLY A 217 24.11 -29.55 -15.93
CA GLY A 217 24.50 -30.96 -15.90
C GLY A 217 24.60 -31.56 -17.28
N PHE A 218 23.53 -31.49 -18.11
CA PHE A 218 23.59 -31.97 -19.49
C PHE A 218 24.67 -31.30 -20.35
N VAL A 219 24.86 -29.97 -20.23
CA VAL A 219 25.89 -29.24 -20.99
C VAL A 219 27.29 -29.56 -20.47
N GLY A 220 27.44 -29.69 -19.14
CA GLY A 220 28.67 -30.14 -18.51
C GLY A 220 29.10 -31.50 -19.05
N GLU A 221 28.24 -32.52 -18.88
CA GLU A 221 28.55 -33.90 -19.26
C GLU A 221 28.87 -34.07 -20.75
N THR A 222 28.35 -33.21 -21.63
CA THR A 222 28.51 -33.34 -23.09
C THR A 222 29.64 -32.50 -23.68
N ILE A 223 29.81 -31.24 -23.26
CA ILE A 223 30.76 -30.29 -23.88
C ILE A 223 31.75 -29.70 -22.85
N GLY A 224 31.45 -29.79 -21.56
CA GLY A 224 32.32 -29.41 -20.46
C GLY A 224 31.96 -28.10 -19.75
N TRP A 225 32.48 -27.94 -18.53
CA TRP A 225 32.22 -26.80 -17.64
C TRP A 225 32.42 -25.40 -18.24
N ARG A 226 33.40 -25.21 -19.14
CA ARG A 226 33.65 -23.90 -19.78
C ARG A 226 32.48 -23.45 -20.66
N TRP A 227 31.77 -24.40 -21.28
CA TRP A 227 30.57 -24.12 -22.06
C TRP A 227 29.36 -23.81 -21.18
N VAL A 228 29.29 -24.39 -19.98
CA VAL A 228 28.28 -24.03 -18.98
C VAL A 228 28.41 -22.55 -18.59
N GLU A 229 29.62 -22.11 -18.26
CA GLU A 229 29.94 -20.69 -17.97
C GLU A 229 29.75 -19.79 -19.24
N GLY A 230 30.07 -20.30 -20.42
CA GLY A 230 29.80 -19.64 -21.71
C GLY A 230 28.32 -19.40 -21.96
N LEU A 231 27.47 -20.39 -21.71
CA LEU A 231 26.01 -20.31 -21.85
C LEU A 231 25.42 -19.28 -20.87
N MET A 232 25.89 -19.28 -19.62
CA MET A 232 25.57 -18.27 -18.62
C MET A 232 25.95 -16.85 -19.07
N THR A 233 27.12 -16.70 -19.70
CA THR A 233 27.60 -15.42 -20.23
C THR A 233 26.77 -14.94 -21.41
N ILE A 234 26.42 -15.82 -22.35
CA ILE A 234 25.59 -15.47 -23.51
C ILE A 234 24.18 -15.07 -23.08
N SER A 235 23.56 -15.88 -22.22
CA SER A 235 22.20 -15.61 -21.71
C SER A 235 22.13 -14.29 -20.93
N SER A 236 23.12 -14.01 -20.07
CA SER A 236 23.21 -12.70 -19.41
C SER A 236 23.51 -11.57 -20.40
N GLY A 237 24.42 -11.75 -21.35
CA GLY A 237 24.72 -10.74 -22.38
C GLY A 237 23.48 -10.31 -23.19
N ILE A 238 22.62 -11.25 -23.57
CA ILE A 238 21.37 -10.95 -24.29
C ILE A 238 20.43 -10.10 -23.42
N ILE A 239 20.22 -10.48 -22.16
CA ILE A 239 19.37 -9.71 -21.25
C ILE A 239 19.97 -8.33 -20.98
N TRP A 240 21.30 -8.22 -20.86
CA TRP A 240 21.96 -6.94 -20.67
C TRP A 240 21.72 -5.98 -21.83
N ILE A 241 21.81 -6.47 -23.07
CA ILE A 241 21.49 -5.69 -24.27
C ILE A 241 20.03 -5.25 -24.25
N ILE A 242 19.10 -6.14 -23.90
CA ILE A 242 17.67 -5.82 -23.77
C ILE A 242 17.45 -4.74 -22.70
N ILE A 243 18.09 -4.85 -21.54
CA ILE A 243 18.01 -3.84 -20.48
C ILE A 243 18.50 -2.48 -20.97
N CYS A 244 19.65 -2.43 -21.65
CA CYS A 244 20.21 -1.19 -22.19
C CYS A 244 19.25 -0.51 -23.18
N LEU A 245 18.60 -1.31 -24.03
CA LEU A 245 17.73 -0.87 -25.11
C LEU A 245 16.27 -0.63 -24.71
N PHE A 246 15.75 -1.19 -23.62
CA PHE A 246 14.30 -1.13 -23.37
C PHE A 246 13.91 -0.65 -21.97
N LEU A 247 14.79 -0.79 -20.98
CA LEU A 247 14.48 -0.39 -19.61
C LEU A 247 14.44 1.14 -19.50
N SER A 248 13.26 1.69 -19.24
CA SER A 248 13.07 3.10 -18.91
C SER A 248 13.35 3.37 -17.43
N GLU A 249 13.60 4.64 -17.09
CA GLU A 249 13.65 5.04 -15.67
C GLU A 249 12.24 4.97 -15.08
N THR A 250 12.07 4.18 -14.01
CA THR A 250 10.77 4.00 -13.32
C THR A 250 10.71 4.76 -12.00
N TYR A 251 11.84 5.24 -11.47
CA TYR A 251 11.84 5.82 -10.14
C TYR A 251 11.30 7.25 -10.12
N SER A 252 10.10 7.43 -9.56
CA SER A 252 9.36 8.69 -9.56
C SER A 252 10.16 9.89 -9.00
N PRO A 253 10.88 9.78 -7.86
CA PRO A 253 11.64 10.91 -7.32
C PRO A 253 12.72 11.43 -8.27
N ILE A 254 13.39 10.55 -9.02
CA ILE A 254 14.44 10.95 -9.96
C ILE A 254 13.88 11.57 -11.23
N ILE A 255 12.72 11.08 -11.70
CA ILE A 255 12.04 11.67 -12.85
C ILE A 255 11.64 13.12 -12.52
N LEU A 256 11.01 13.34 -11.36
CA LEU A 256 10.62 14.68 -10.92
C LEU A 256 11.83 15.58 -10.62
N ARG A 257 12.92 15.04 -10.07
CA ARG A 257 14.17 15.79 -9.85
C ARG A 257 14.81 16.26 -11.16
N LYS A 258 14.83 15.40 -12.18
CA LYS A 258 15.30 15.76 -13.53
C LYS A 258 14.42 16.84 -14.14
N ARG A 259 13.10 16.75 -13.96
CA ARG A 259 12.14 17.77 -14.39
C ARG A 259 12.38 19.12 -13.69
N ALA A 260 12.55 19.11 -12.37
CA ALA A 260 12.86 20.29 -11.57
C ALA A 260 14.15 20.97 -12.03
N LYS A 261 15.21 20.20 -12.30
CA LYS A 261 16.47 20.72 -12.83
C LYS A 261 16.29 21.35 -14.22
N LYS A 262 15.49 20.73 -15.09
CA LYS A 262 15.19 21.26 -16.43
C LYS A 262 14.44 22.59 -16.34
N LEU A 263 13.43 22.70 -15.47
CA LEU A 263 12.68 23.94 -15.24
C LEU A 263 13.54 25.04 -14.61
N ARG A 264 14.40 24.71 -13.64
CA ARG A 264 15.40 25.64 -13.07
C ARG A 264 16.28 26.25 -14.14
N ASN A 265 16.82 25.43 -15.04
CA ASN A 265 17.71 25.90 -16.10
C ASN A 265 17.02 26.83 -17.11
N VAL A 266 15.73 26.61 -17.40
CA VAL A 266 14.98 27.39 -18.40
C VAL A 266 14.45 28.71 -17.83
N THR A 267 14.01 28.70 -16.58
CA THR A 267 13.32 29.86 -15.96
C THR A 267 14.21 30.71 -15.06
N GLY A 268 15.33 30.16 -14.58
CA GLY A 268 16.17 30.78 -13.56
C GLY A 268 15.55 30.83 -12.15
N LYS A 269 14.34 30.30 -11.94
CA LYS A 269 13.67 30.24 -10.62
C LYS A 269 13.96 28.92 -9.92
N ILE A 270 13.76 28.86 -8.59
CA ILE A 270 14.03 27.64 -7.80
C ILE A 270 12.82 26.70 -7.86
N TYR A 271 13.04 25.50 -8.41
CA TYR A 271 12.09 24.39 -8.40
C TYR A 271 12.68 23.22 -7.59
N CYS A 272 11.84 22.61 -6.77
CA CYS A 272 12.16 21.43 -5.97
C CYS A 272 11.14 20.32 -6.28
N SER A 273 11.58 19.05 -6.26
CA SER A 273 10.64 17.94 -6.28
C SER A 273 9.87 17.87 -4.95
N LYS A 274 8.62 17.40 -4.96
CA LYS A 274 7.88 17.00 -3.75
C LYS A 274 8.68 16.09 -2.81
N PHE A 275 9.60 15.28 -3.35
CA PHE A 275 10.46 14.41 -2.56
C PHE A 275 11.68 15.14 -1.95
N GLU A 276 12.06 16.31 -2.47
CA GLU A 276 13.17 17.16 -1.98
C GLU A 276 12.70 18.23 -0.97
N GLU A 277 11.40 18.56 -0.92
CA GLU A 277 10.82 19.60 -0.07
C GLU A 277 11.13 19.42 1.44
N LYS A 278 11.37 18.19 1.90
CA LYS A 278 11.43 17.88 3.34
C LYS A 278 12.83 17.74 3.95
N SER A 279 13.93 17.84 3.19
CA SER A 279 15.32 18.04 3.70
C SER A 279 16.39 17.81 2.62
N GLU A 280 17.48 18.58 2.67
CA GLU A 280 18.75 18.22 2.04
C GLU A 280 19.41 17.07 2.80
N ILE A 281 18.90 15.84 2.66
CA ILE A 281 19.52 14.71 3.35
C ILE A 281 20.88 14.45 2.72
N LYS A 282 21.95 14.60 3.50
CA LYS A 282 23.32 14.35 3.06
C LYS A 282 23.45 12.88 2.63
N PHE A 283 24.18 12.64 1.54
CA PHE A 283 24.42 11.29 0.99
C PHE A 283 24.81 10.25 2.06
N VAL A 284 25.70 10.64 2.99
CA VAL A 284 26.17 9.76 4.07
C VAL A 284 25.04 9.36 5.02
N GLU A 285 24.11 10.27 5.29
CA GLU A 285 22.99 10.03 6.20
C GLU A 285 21.91 9.17 5.55
N LEU A 286 21.58 9.42 4.27
CA LEU A 286 20.72 8.52 3.48
C LEU A 286 21.31 7.11 3.44
N PHE A 287 22.60 7.01 3.14
CA PHE A 287 23.28 5.71 3.02
C PHE A 287 23.32 4.98 4.37
N LYS A 288 23.67 5.67 5.47
CA LYS A 288 23.69 5.10 6.83
C LYS A 288 22.30 4.61 7.23
N ASN A 289 21.27 5.42 7.01
CA ASN A 289 19.89 5.08 7.37
C ASN A 289 19.38 3.90 6.54
N SER A 290 19.65 3.85 5.24
CA SER A 290 19.23 2.73 4.40
C SER A 290 19.98 1.44 4.70
N LEU A 291 21.22 1.51 5.19
CA LEU A 291 22.00 0.34 5.61
C LEU A 291 21.56 -0.20 6.99
N SER A 292 21.15 0.68 7.92
CA SER A 292 20.74 0.27 9.27
C SER A 292 19.31 -0.27 9.32
N ARG A 293 18.40 0.25 8.49
CA ARG A 293 16.97 -0.11 8.49
C ARG A 293 16.69 -1.61 8.35
N PRO A 294 17.31 -2.38 7.43
CA PRO A 294 17.08 -3.81 7.33
C PRO A 294 17.40 -4.56 8.63
N TRP A 295 18.47 -4.20 9.32
CA TRP A 295 18.86 -4.81 10.60
C TRP A 295 17.90 -4.45 11.73
N ILE A 296 17.45 -3.20 11.77
CA ILE A 296 16.45 -2.76 12.74
C ILE A 296 15.15 -3.55 12.53
N LEU A 297 14.62 -3.59 11.30
CA LEU A 297 13.43 -4.37 10.99
C LEU A 297 13.62 -5.86 11.32
N LEU A 298 14.78 -6.43 11.02
CA LEU A 298 15.02 -7.85 11.26
C LEU A 298 15.03 -8.24 12.74
N PHE A 299 15.59 -7.40 13.62
CA PHE A 299 15.75 -7.74 15.04
C PHE A 299 14.72 -7.07 15.97
N ARG A 300 14.08 -5.99 15.52
CA ARG A 300 13.04 -5.31 16.30
C ARG A 300 11.63 -5.70 15.89
N GLU A 301 11.39 -6.12 14.65
CA GLU A 301 10.06 -6.56 14.20
C GLU A 301 9.97 -8.09 14.25
N PRO A 302 9.21 -8.67 15.21
CA PRO A 302 9.07 -10.12 15.34
C PRO A 302 8.48 -10.76 14.08
N ILE A 303 7.56 -10.06 13.41
CA ILE A 303 6.92 -10.52 12.18
C ILE A 303 7.96 -10.72 11.06
N VAL A 304 8.79 -9.71 10.81
CA VAL A 304 9.86 -9.78 9.79
C VAL A 304 10.84 -10.89 10.13
N PHE A 305 11.24 -11.02 11.40
CA PHE A 305 12.13 -12.08 11.84
C PHE A 305 11.57 -13.48 11.60
N LEU A 306 10.32 -13.72 11.99
CA LEU A 306 9.66 -15.03 11.87
C LEU A 306 9.46 -15.43 10.41
N LEU A 307 9.01 -14.49 9.56
CA LEU A 307 8.82 -14.71 8.13
C LEU A 307 10.15 -14.90 7.41
N SER A 308 11.17 -14.09 7.72
CA SER A 308 12.51 -14.20 7.14
C SER A 308 13.19 -15.52 7.49
N THR A 309 13.02 -15.98 8.73
CA THR A 309 13.57 -17.29 9.13
C THR A 309 12.82 -18.44 8.45
N TYR A 310 11.51 -18.30 8.21
CA TYR A 310 10.74 -19.31 7.50
C TYR A 310 11.18 -19.43 6.03
N THR A 311 11.29 -18.31 5.31
CA THR A 311 11.79 -18.29 3.93
C THR A 311 13.25 -18.76 3.85
N ALA A 312 14.06 -18.47 4.86
CA ALA A 312 15.45 -18.92 4.95
C ALA A 312 15.59 -20.45 5.06
N ILE A 313 14.78 -21.09 5.92
CA ILE A 313 14.77 -22.56 6.05
C ILE A 313 14.38 -23.19 4.72
N ILE A 314 13.27 -22.72 4.11
CA ILE A 314 12.80 -23.24 2.83
C ILE A 314 13.86 -23.07 1.73
N PHE A 315 14.54 -21.94 1.71
CA PHE A 315 15.59 -21.66 0.72
C PHE A 315 16.84 -22.52 0.93
N GLY A 316 17.23 -22.79 2.18
CA GLY A 316 18.29 -23.74 2.50
C GLY A 316 17.97 -25.14 1.99
N ILE A 317 16.71 -25.59 2.17
CA ILE A 317 16.24 -26.90 1.69
C ILE A 317 16.32 -27.02 0.17
N LEU A 318 16.00 -25.94 -0.56
CA LEU A 318 16.09 -25.93 -2.02
C LEU A 318 17.52 -26.21 -2.53
N HIS A 319 18.54 -25.85 -1.75
CA HIS A 319 19.94 -26.02 -2.10
C HIS A 319 20.51 -27.37 -1.63
N ILE A 320 19.71 -28.21 -0.97
CA ILE A 320 20.08 -29.57 -0.64
C ILE A 320 19.98 -30.40 -1.91
N GLU A 321 21.12 -30.74 -2.50
CA GLU A 321 21.15 -31.50 -3.75
C GLU A 321 20.89 -32.98 -3.52
N GLY A 322 19.97 -33.52 -4.31
CA GLY A 322 19.81 -34.95 -4.52
C GLY A 322 20.65 -35.40 -5.72
N ILE A 323 21.06 -36.66 -5.72
CA ILE A 323 21.78 -37.25 -6.87
C ILE A 323 20.79 -37.36 -8.05
N GLY A 324 21.09 -36.63 -9.13
CA GLY A 324 20.37 -36.70 -10.41
C GLY A 324 19.55 -35.45 -10.76
N GLU A 325 19.50 -35.13 -12.05
CA GLU A 325 18.85 -33.92 -12.57
C GLU A 325 17.32 -34.06 -12.75
N LEU A 326 16.82 -35.28 -12.90
CA LEU A 326 15.40 -35.58 -13.17
C LEU A 326 14.42 -35.18 -12.04
N PRO A 327 14.73 -35.33 -10.74
CA PRO A 327 13.84 -34.94 -9.65
C PRO A 327 13.45 -33.45 -9.66
N PHE A 328 14.29 -32.58 -10.22
CA PHE A 328 14.01 -31.16 -10.38
C PHE A 328 12.76 -30.88 -11.25
N ILE A 329 12.40 -31.80 -12.15
CA ILE A 329 11.16 -31.70 -12.96
C ILE A 329 9.91 -31.74 -12.08
N GLY A 330 9.91 -32.55 -11.01
CA GLY A 330 8.79 -32.59 -10.06
C GLY A 330 8.61 -31.24 -9.37
N VAL A 331 9.71 -30.62 -8.92
CA VAL A 331 9.70 -29.29 -8.31
C VAL A 331 9.21 -28.23 -9.32
N LEU A 332 9.66 -28.31 -10.58
CA LEU A 332 9.25 -27.42 -11.67
C LEU A 332 7.74 -27.41 -11.87
N ILE A 333 7.12 -28.60 -11.94
CA ILE A 333 5.66 -28.73 -12.07
C ILE A 333 4.96 -28.09 -10.87
N GLY A 334 5.49 -28.31 -9.65
CA GLY A 334 4.98 -27.69 -8.43
C GLY A 334 4.99 -26.15 -8.48
N ILE A 335 6.10 -25.55 -8.94
CA ILE A 335 6.25 -24.09 -9.08
C ILE A 335 5.23 -23.52 -10.08
N ILE A 336 5.05 -24.18 -11.22
CA ILE A 336 4.09 -23.76 -12.25
C ILE A 336 2.66 -23.81 -11.69
N LEU A 337 2.30 -24.91 -11.02
CA LEU A 337 0.98 -25.07 -10.39
C LEU A 337 0.73 -24.02 -9.31
N ALA A 338 1.73 -23.70 -8.48
CA ALA A 338 1.60 -22.65 -7.46
C ALA A 338 1.45 -21.25 -8.05
N THR A 339 2.16 -20.96 -9.15
CA THR A 339 2.04 -19.69 -9.85
C THR A 339 0.63 -19.53 -10.45
N ILE A 340 0.11 -20.58 -11.09
CA ILE A 340 -1.27 -20.60 -11.62
C ILE A 340 -2.28 -20.44 -10.48
N TYR A 341 -2.11 -21.20 -9.39
CA TYR A 341 -2.99 -21.13 -8.22
C TYR A 341 -3.03 -19.72 -7.62
N THR A 342 -1.89 -19.04 -7.51
CA THR A 342 -1.82 -17.68 -6.97
C THR A 342 -2.49 -16.65 -7.89
N ILE A 343 -2.39 -16.83 -9.21
CA ILE A 343 -3.12 -16.00 -10.18
C ILE A 343 -4.63 -16.18 -10.01
N LEU A 344 -5.09 -17.41 -9.80
CA LEU A 344 -6.51 -17.70 -9.55
C LEU A 344 -6.98 -17.11 -8.21
N ASP A 345 -6.19 -17.25 -7.13
CA ASP A 345 -6.52 -16.66 -5.83
C ASP A 345 -6.60 -15.13 -5.88
N ASN A 346 -5.88 -14.48 -6.79
CA ASN A 346 -5.98 -13.03 -6.93
C ASN A 346 -7.39 -12.56 -7.32
N ILE A 347 -8.23 -13.41 -7.92
CA ILE A 347 -9.64 -13.13 -8.18
C ILE A 347 -10.39 -12.98 -6.84
N ARG A 348 -10.18 -13.91 -5.91
CA ARG A 348 -10.74 -13.85 -4.54
C ARG A 348 -10.23 -12.60 -3.83
N TYR A 349 -8.92 -12.34 -3.89
CA TYR A 349 -8.32 -11.16 -3.27
C TYR A 349 -8.96 -9.85 -3.76
N ASN A 350 -9.12 -9.69 -5.08
CA ASN A 350 -9.74 -8.50 -5.66
C ASN A 350 -11.21 -8.37 -5.25
N TYR A 351 -11.96 -9.48 -5.21
CA TYR A 351 -13.33 -9.50 -4.73
C TYR A 351 -13.44 -9.04 -3.28
N THR A 352 -12.63 -9.61 -2.38
CA THR A 352 -12.63 -9.25 -0.95
C THR A 352 -12.19 -7.80 -0.74
N THR A 353 -11.14 -7.36 -1.42
CA THR A 353 -10.63 -5.98 -1.31
C THR A 353 -11.68 -4.96 -1.76
N ASN A 354 -12.32 -5.18 -2.91
CA ASN A 354 -13.36 -4.29 -3.42
C ASN A 354 -14.61 -4.26 -2.54
N LYS A 355 -14.92 -5.36 -1.84
CA LYS A 355 -16.09 -5.47 -0.98
C LYS A 355 -15.92 -4.75 0.36
N TYR A 356 -14.73 -4.81 0.97
CA TYR A 356 -14.51 -4.35 2.34
C TYR A 356 -13.68 -3.06 2.45
N ASN A 357 -12.68 -2.85 1.59
CA ASN A 357 -11.84 -1.64 1.63
C ASN A 357 -11.03 -1.46 0.31
N PRO A 358 -11.58 -0.79 -0.72
CA PRO A 358 -10.89 -0.56 -1.98
C PRO A 358 -9.61 0.28 -1.87
N GLN A 359 -9.57 1.20 -0.88
CA GLN A 359 -8.47 2.14 -0.69
C GLN A 359 -7.37 1.63 0.25
N CYS A 360 -7.67 0.64 1.10
CA CYS A 360 -6.72 0.10 2.09
C CYS A 360 -6.88 -1.43 2.25
N PRO A 361 -6.36 -2.23 1.31
CA PRO A 361 -6.42 -3.69 1.40
C PRO A 361 -5.76 -4.19 2.69
N LEU A 362 -6.38 -5.20 3.32
CA LEU A 362 -5.84 -5.89 4.49
C LEU A 362 -4.71 -6.84 4.05
N PRO A 363 -3.46 -6.68 4.53
CA PRO A 363 -2.34 -7.54 4.18
C PRO A 363 -2.62 -9.03 4.40
N GLU A 364 -3.41 -9.36 5.43
CA GLU A 364 -3.79 -10.74 5.79
C GLU A 364 -4.56 -11.45 4.67
N THR A 365 -5.26 -10.69 3.82
CA THR A 365 -6.02 -11.23 2.68
C THR A 365 -5.10 -11.91 1.66
N ARG A 366 -3.79 -11.64 1.68
CA ARG A 366 -2.76 -12.25 0.82
C ARG A 366 -2.22 -13.59 1.34
N LEU A 367 -2.48 -13.97 2.59
CA LEU A 367 -1.93 -15.17 3.22
C LEU A 367 -2.58 -16.52 2.87
N PRO A 368 -3.83 -16.63 2.36
CA PRO A 368 -4.44 -17.93 2.08
C PRO A 368 -3.64 -18.86 1.17
N PRO A 369 -2.96 -18.39 0.10
CA PRO A 369 -2.05 -19.25 -0.67
C PRO A 369 -0.88 -19.79 0.16
N ALA A 370 -0.32 -18.98 1.05
CA ALA A 370 0.75 -19.42 1.96
C ALA A 370 0.26 -20.44 2.98
N ILE A 371 -1.00 -20.37 3.42
CA ILE A 371 -1.62 -21.38 4.29
C ILE A 371 -1.64 -22.74 3.58
N VAL A 372 -2.15 -22.81 2.35
CA VAL A 372 -2.16 -24.07 1.58
C VAL A 372 -0.73 -24.56 1.36
N GLY A 373 0.18 -23.65 1.01
CA GLY A 373 1.59 -24.00 0.81
C GLY A 373 2.27 -24.55 2.06
N SER A 374 1.93 -24.03 3.26
CA SER A 374 2.49 -24.49 4.54
C SER A 374 2.12 -25.93 4.90
N ILE A 375 1.00 -26.44 4.38
CA ILE A 375 0.58 -27.84 4.54
C ILE A 375 1.26 -28.72 3.49
N CYS A 376 1.29 -28.29 2.23
CA CYS A 376 1.86 -29.07 1.13
C CYS A 376 3.37 -29.31 1.31
N LEU A 377 4.09 -28.34 1.87
CA LEU A 377 5.55 -28.40 1.99
C LEU A 377 6.07 -29.55 2.88
N PRO A 378 5.63 -29.73 4.15
CA PRO A 378 6.04 -30.87 4.95
C PRO A 378 5.54 -32.20 4.39
N ILE A 379 4.34 -32.24 3.76
CA ILE A 379 3.85 -33.45 3.07
C ILE A 379 4.83 -33.88 1.99
N GLY A 380 5.28 -32.95 1.14
CA GLY A 380 6.25 -33.24 0.09
C GLY A 380 7.60 -33.74 0.64
N LEU A 381 8.11 -33.10 1.69
CA LEU A 381 9.41 -33.47 2.27
C LEU A 381 9.37 -34.82 2.98
N PHE A 382 8.35 -35.13 3.79
CA PHE A 382 8.23 -36.44 4.43
C PHE A 382 7.97 -37.54 3.40
N TRP A 383 7.16 -37.27 2.39
CA TRP A 383 6.94 -38.21 1.30
C TRP A 383 8.25 -38.49 0.57
N PHE A 384 9.02 -37.46 0.18
CA PHE A 384 10.31 -37.63 -0.47
C PHE A 384 11.31 -38.39 0.42
N ALA A 385 11.42 -38.02 1.70
CA ALA A 385 12.34 -38.65 2.65
C ALA A 385 12.14 -40.16 2.77
N TRP A 386 10.89 -40.64 2.83
CA TRP A 386 10.57 -42.04 3.10
C TRP A 386 10.31 -42.89 1.84
N THR A 387 10.24 -42.26 0.66
CA THR A 387 10.11 -42.98 -0.61
C THR A 387 11.42 -43.13 -1.38
N ASN A 388 12.50 -42.51 -0.89
CA ASN A 388 13.83 -42.63 -1.45
C ASN A 388 14.53 -43.92 -0.99
N SER A 389 13.99 -45.07 -1.38
CA SER A 389 14.54 -46.41 -1.13
C SER A 389 14.76 -47.14 -2.45
N PRO A 390 15.83 -47.94 -2.62
CA PRO A 390 16.05 -48.75 -3.84
C PRO A 390 14.90 -49.71 -4.17
N SER A 391 14.06 -50.07 -3.18
CA SER A 391 12.90 -50.94 -3.35
C SER A 391 11.68 -50.24 -3.97
N ILE A 392 11.65 -48.91 -3.99
CA ILE A 392 10.52 -48.10 -4.47
C ILE A 392 10.89 -47.51 -5.82
N HIS A 393 9.96 -47.53 -6.77
CA HIS A 393 10.19 -46.96 -8.10
C HIS A 393 10.49 -45.46 -7.98
N TRP A 394 11.59 -45.00 -8.59
CA TRP A 394 12.12 -43.62 -8.49
C TRP A 394 11.07 -42.53 -8.73
N ILE A 395 10.09 -42.78 -9.61
CA ILE A 395 9.01 -41.85 -9.95
C ILE A 395 8.21 -41.39 -8.71
N VAL A 396 8.06 -42.25 -7.70
CA VAL A 396 7.30 -41.92 -6.49
C VAL A 396 7.99 -40.78 -5.72
N SER A 397 9.33 -40.83 -5.62
CA SER A 397 10.12 -39.75 -5.01
C SER A 397 10.07 -38.46 -5.85
N VAL A 398 10.05 -38.58 -7.18
CA VAL A 398 9.91 -37.40 -8.07
C VAL A 398 8.53 -36.75 -7.92
N ILE A 399 7.46 -37.52 -7.81
CA ILE A 399 6.10 -37.00 -7.58
C ILE A 399 6.01 -36.28 -6.23
N ALA A 400 6.69 -36.78 -5.19
CA ALA A 400 6.76 -36.12 -3.88
C ALA A 400 7.38 -34.71 -3.94
N SER A 401 8.17 -34.40 -4.98
CA SER A 401 8.77 -33.09 -5.18
C SER A 401 7.77 -32.03 -5.69
N VAL A 402 6.63 -32.44 -6.25
CA VAL A 402 5.55 -31.54 -6.71
C VAL A 402 4.92 -30.74 -5.56
N PRO A 403 4.38 -31.36 -4.49
CA PRO A 403 3.84 -30.62 -3.35
C PRO A 403 4.90 -29.77 -2.63
N PHE A 404 6.17 -30.17 -2.66
CA PHE A 404 7.29 -29.36 -2.15
C PHE A 404 7.47 -28.07 -2.96
N GLY A 405 7.60 -28.16 -4.29
CA GLY A 405 7.71 -26.98 -5.17
C GLY A 405 6.49 -26.07 -5.12
N PHE A 406 5.29 -26.66 -5.02
CA PHE A 406 4.04 -25.93 -4.86
C PHE A 406 4.01 -25.15 -3.53
N GLY A 407 4.34 -25.84 -2.43
CA GLY A 407 4.32 -25.24 -1.10
C GLY A 407 5.33 -24.11 -0.97
N MET A 408 6.55 -24.32 -1.46
CA MET A 408 7.63 -23.34 -1.40
C MET A 408 7.24 -22.05 -2.11
N THR A 409 6.78 -22.16 -3.37
CA THR A 409 6.41 -21.00 -4.17
C THR A 409 5.25 -20.23 -3.54
N SER A 410 4.22 -20.93 -3.06
CA SER A 410 3.03 -20.31 -2.48
C SER A 410 3.34 -19.56 -1.17
N ILE A 411 4.20 -20.11 -0.32
CA ILE A 411 4.68 -19.42 0.90
C ILE A 411 5.48 -18.19 0.51
N PHE A 412 6.41 -18.30 -0.43
CA PHE A 412 7.24 -17.16 -0.85
C PHE A 412 6.38 -16.02 -1.41
N VAL A 413 5.46 -16.32 -2.33
CA VAL A 413 4.60 -15.28 -2.89
C VAL A 413 3.72 -14.64 -1.81
N GLY A 414 3.16 -15.43 -0.90
CA GLY A 414 2.35 -14.91 0.20
C GLY A 414 3.14 -14.02 1.17
N VAL A 415 4.34 -14.44 1.57
CA VAL A 415 5.23 -13.67 2.45
C VAL A 415 5.70 -12.38 1.78
N PHE A 416 6.09 -12.43 0.50
CA PHE A 416 6.51 -11.24 -0.23
C PHE A 416 5.39 -10.21 -0.37
N ASN A 417 4.18 -10.65 -0.74
CA ASN A 417 3.01 -9.77 -0.80
C ASN A 417 2.67 -9.19 0.58
N TYR A 418 2.68 -10.03 1.63
CA TYR A 418 2.41 -9.58 2.99
C TYR A 418 3.41 -8.54 3.48
N LEU A 419 4.72 -8.74 3.26
CA LEU A 419 5.75 -7.77 3.64
C LEU A 419 5.61 -6.44 2.89
N ILE A 420 5.24 -6.44 1.60
CA ILE A 420 4.98 -5.22 0.84
C ILE A 420 3.78 -4.47 1.42
N ASP A 421 2.67 -5.17 1.61
CA ASP A 421 1.40 -4.54 2.00
C ASP A 421 1.45 -4.05 3.46
N THR A 422 2.19 -4.73 4.34
CA THR A 422 2.41 -4.30 5.73
C THR A 422 3.42 -3.14 5.84
N TYR A 423 4.55 -3.23 5.13
CA TYR A 423 5.64 -2.25 5.22
C TYR A 423 5.74 -1.37 3.96
N THR A 424 4.61 -0.90 3.42
CA THR A 424 4.56 -0.15 2.14
C THR A 424 5.65 0.92 2.00
N VAL A 425 5.87 1.75 3.04
CA VAL A 425 6.93 2.79 3.09
C VAL A 425 8.34 2.17 3.01
N TYR A 426 8.57 1.09 3.76
CA TYR A 426 9.87 0.48 3.99
C TYR A 426 10.05 -0.86 3.27
N THR A 427 9.29 -1.06 2.17
CA THR A 427 9.22 -2.33 1.43
C THR A 427 10.61 -2.82 1.01
N ALA A 428 11.44 -1.92 0.48
CA ALA A 428 12.80 -2.26 0.05
C ALA A 428 13.69 -2.71 1.22
N SER A 429 13.52 -2.12 2.40
CA SER A 429 14.27 -2.49 3.61
C SER A 429 13.78 -3.81 4.20
N ALA A 430 12.46 -4.06 4.20
CA ALA A 430 11.87 -5.34 4.63
C ALA A 430 12.31 -6.50 3.72
N PHE A 431 12.36 -6.26 2.39
CA PHE A 431 12.90 -7.23 1.44
C PHE A 431 14.39 -7.51 1.64
N ALA A 432 15.19 -6.47 1.87
CA ALA A 432 16.59 -6.64 2.19
C ALA A 432 16.78 -7.47 3.46
N ALA A 433 16.02 -7.21 4.53
CA ALA A 433 16.04 -7.98 5.77
C ALA A 433 15.75 -9.47 5.53
N ASN A 434 14.69 -9.76 4.77
CA ASN A 434 14.32 -11.13 4.39
C ASN A 434 15.39 -11.82 3.53
N MET A 435 16.03 -11.10 2.61
CA MET A 435 17.10 -11.66 1.77
C MET A 435 18.37 -11.99 2.58
N ILE A 436 18.76 -11.16 3.54
CA ILE A 436 20.01 -11.34 4.32
C ILE A 436 19.99 -12.69 5.03
N ILE A 437 18.98 -12.96 5.87
CA ILE A 437 18.89 -14.25 6.57
C ILE A 437 18.80 -15.39 5.57
N ARG A 438 17.97 -15.25 4.53
CA ARG A 438 17.75 -16.28 3.52
C ARG A 438 19.04 -16.73 2.84
N TYR A 439 19.85 -15.78 2.37
CA TYR A 439 21.07 -16.09 1.62
C TYR A 439 22.23 -16.51 2.53
N ILE A 440 22.30 -15.99 3.77
CA ILE A 440 23.25 -16.51 4.77
C ILE A 440 22.93 -17.96 5.10
N PHE A 441 21.67 -18.28 5.42
CA PHE A 441 21.28 -19.66 5.72
C PHE A 441 21.49 -20.57 4.52
N GLY A 442 21.09 -20.17 3.31
CA GLY A 442 21.31 -20.96 2.08
C GLY A 442 22.79 -21.25 1.82
N SER A 443 23.65 -20.25 1.97
CA SER A 443 25.11 -20.41 1.83
C SER A 443 25.71 -21.35 2.88
N VAL A 444 25.29 -21.23 4.14
CA VAL A 444 25.82 -22.06 5.24
C VAL A 444 25.31 -23.50 5.15
N PHE A 445 24.05 -23.72 4.75
CA PHE A 445 23.46 -25.05 4.63
C PHE A 445 24.21 -25.93 3.63
N LEU A 446 24.66 -25.35 2.52
CA LEU A 446 25.46 -26.03 1.50
C LEU A 446 26.75 -26.66 2.06
N LEU A 447 27.42 -25.99 2.99
CA LEU A 447 28.75 -26.41 3.47
C LEU A 447 28.73 -27.68 4.33
N PHE A 448 27.61 -27.98 4.99
CA PHE A 448 27.49 -29.15 5.87
C PHE A 448 26.55 -30.25 5.35
N THR A 449 25.95 -30.05 4.16
CA THR A 449 24.93 -30.96 3.61
C THR A 449 25.50 -32.37 3.38
N ASN A 450 26.70 -32.49 2.78
CA ASN A 450 27.30 -33.80 2.53
C ASN A 450 27.54 -34.58 3.84
N GLN A 451 28.11 -33.93 4.86
CA GLN A 451 28.36 -34.56 6.15
C GLN A 451 27.06 -34.93 6.87
N MET A 452 25.98 -34.18 6.64
CA MET A 452 24.64 -34.50 7.16
C MET A 452 24.10 -35.80 6.54
N TYR A 453 24.17 -35.94 5.20
CA TYR A 453 23.69 -37.13 4.49
C TYR A 453 24.53 -38.37 4.79
N GLU A 454 25.86 -38.23 4.90
CA GLU A 454 26.75 -39.35 5.24
C GLU A 454 26.50 -39.91 6.64
N LYS A 455 26.26 -39.06 7.64
CA LYS A 455 26.12 -39.48 9.05
C LYS A 455 24.71 -39.93 9.43
N LEU A 456 23.68 -39.25 8.93
CA LEU A 456 22.28 -39.50 9.31
C LEU A 456 21.57 -40.44 8.32
N GLY A 457 22.12 -40.62 7.13
CA GLY A 457 21.49 -41.34 6.04
C GLY A 457 20.37 -40.53 5.38
N ILE A 458 19.96 -40.98 4.19
CA ILE A 458 19.07 -40.26 3.28
C ILE A 458 17.71 -39.93 3.92
N HIS A 459 17.13 -40.89 4.65
CA HIS A 459 15.81 -40.74 5.27
C HIS A 459 15.80 -39.69 6.39
N TRP A 460 16.72 -39.80 7.36
CA TRP A 460 16.76 -38.88 8.50
C TRP A 460 17.33 -37.51 8.13
N ALA A 461 18.35 -37.44 7.27
CA ALA A 461 18.89 -36.18 6.79
C ALA A 461 17.81 -35.30 6.12
N THR A 462 16.93 -35.91 5.32
CA THR A 462 15.81 -35.22 4.65
C THR A 462 14.63 -34.94 5.61
N SER A 463 14.45 -35.76 6.64
CA SER A 463 13.37 -35.58 7.64
C SER A 463 13.62 -34.40 8.58
N ILE A 464 14.88 -34.06 8.87
CA ILE A 464 15.21 -32.91 9.74
C ILE A 464 14.62 -31.59 9.18
N PRO A 465 14.87 -31.22 7.91
CA PRO A 465 14.22 -30.06 7.35
C PRO A 465 12.69 -30.18 7.26
N ALA A 466 12.15 -31.39 7.06
CA ALA A 466 10.71 -31.62 7.10
C ALA A 466 10.11 -31.23 8.47
N PHE A 467 10.75 -31.63 9.57
CA PHE A 467 10.34 -31.21 10.92
C PHE A 467 10.46 -29.70 11.14
N LEU A 468 11.51 -29.05 10.63
CA LEU A 468 11.65 -27.59 10.71
C LEU A 468 10.50 -26.88 10.00
N THR A 469 10.06 -27.39 8.85
CA THR A 469 8.93 -26.82 8.10
C THR A 469 7.60 -27.08 8.79
N LEU A 470 7.46 -28.22 9.47
CA LEU A 470 6.29 -28.55 10.28
C LEU A 470 6.17 -27.61 11.50
N ILE A 471 7.28 -27.28 12.17
CA ILE A 471 7.30 -26.30 13.28
C ILE A 471 6.81 -24.92 12.81
N ARG A 472 7.09 -24.56 11.55
CA ARG A 472 6.73 -23.26 10.97
C ARG A 472 5.34 -23.23 10.33
N LEU A 473 4.70 -24.38 10.15
CA LEU A 473 3.35 -24.51 9.58
C LEU A 473 2.31 -23.59 10.24
N PRO A 474 2.27 -23.40 11.57
CA PRO A 474 1.24 -22.57 12.20
C PRO A 474 1.33 -21.08 11.87
N PHE A 475 2.46 -20.57 11.37
CA PHE A 475 2.71 -19.13 11.28
C PHE A 475 1.78 -18.40 10.30
N PRO A 476 1.57 -18.87 9.04
CA PRO A 476 0.59 -18.25 8.16
C PRO A 476 -0.84 -18.25 8.74
N PHE A 477 -1.22 -19.28 9.50
CA PHE A 477 -2.53 -19.33 10.17
C PHE A 477 -2.64 -18.30 11.30
N ILE A 478 -1.60 -18.18 12.12
CA ILE A 478 -1.54 -17.21 13.22
C ILE A 478 -1.64 -15.79 12.65
N PHE A 479 -0.85 -15.46 11.62
CA PHE A 479 -0.91 -14.13 11.00
C PHE A 479 -2.24 -13.86 10.30
N TYR A 480 -2.86 -14.87 9.68
CA TYR A 480 -4.19 -14.70 9.08
C TYR A 480 -5.28 -14.40 10.12
N LYS A 481 -5.20 -15.01 11.32
CA LYS A 481 -6.21 -14.83 12.37
C LYS A 481 -5.95 -13.61 13.27
N TYR A 482 -4.69 -13.31 13.57
CA TYR A 482 -4.28 -12.31 14.57
C TYR A 482 -3.57 -11.08 13.97
N GLY A 483 -3.29 -11.03 12.67
CA GLY A 483 -2.58 -9.91 12.03
C GLY A 483 -3.25 -8.54 12.21
N THR A 484 -4.58 -8.54 12.38
CA THR A 484 -5.39 -7.34 12.63
C THR A 484 -5.16 -6.70 14.01
N GLY A 485 -4.69 -7.47 14.99
CA GLY A 485 -4.49 -7.01 16.37
C GLY A 485 -3.05 -6.62 16.71
N MET A 486 -2.06 -7.32 16.14
CA MET A 486 -0.63 -7.11 16.46
C MET A 486 -0.05 -5.85 15.81
N SER A 487 -0.44 -5.55 14.56
CA SER A 487 0.10 -4.39 13.83
C SER A 487 -0.32 -3.04 14.44
N ALA A 488 -1.53 -2.93 15.00
CA ALA A 488 -2.01 -1.69 15.61
C ALA A 488 -1.37 -1.41 16.98
N SER A 489 -1.07 -2.43 17.78
CA SER A 489 -0.39 -2.28 19.08
C SER A 489 1.10 -1.99 18.92
N GLU A 490 1.76 -2.66 17.96
CA GLU A 490 3.20 -2.47 17.70
C GLU A 490 3.49 -1.10 17.04
N ILE A 491 2.60 -0.63 16.15
CA ILE A 491 2.66 0.75 15.63
C ILE A 491 2.47 1.76 16.76
N ASN A 492 1.59 1.48 17.74
CA ASN A 492 1.41 2.37 18.91
C ASN A 492 2.60 2.37 19.87
N GLU A 493 3.28 1.24 20.08
CA GLU A 493 4.52 1.18 20.88
C GLU A 493 5.72 1.84 20.19
N LEU A 494 5.79 1.76 18.85
CA LEU A 494 6.76 2.50 18.04
C LEU A 494 6.43 4.01 17.97
N ASN A 495 5.15 4.38 18.01
CA ASN A 495 4.73 5.78 18.13
C ASN A 495 5.11 6.38 19.50
N GLN A 496 5.21 5.56 20.55
CA GLN A 496 5.62 5.99 21.89
C GLN A 496 7.15 5.99 22.10
N SER A 497 7.88 5.14 21.37
CA SER A 497 9.35 5.08 21.39
C SER A 497 9.93 6.15 20.45
N GLY A 498 10.05 7.39 20.92
CA GLY A 498 10.42 8.58 20.16
C GLY A 498 11.74 8.53 19.37
N ASP A 499 11.78 7.79 18.26
CA ASP A 499 12.81 7.85 17.22
C ASP A 499 12.30 8.69 16.05
N ILE A 500 12.82 9.92 15.96
CA ILE A 500 12.47 10.99 15.01
C ILE A 500 12.74 10.62 13.52
N LEU A 501 13.19 9.40 13.21
CA LEU A 501 13.65 8.98 11.87
C LEU A 501 12.63 8.17 11.04
N LEU A 502 11.46 7.84 11.58
CA LEU A 502 10.44 7.02 10.88
C LEU A 502 9.23 7.81 10.35
N GLN A 503 9.15 9.12 10.61
CA GLN A 503 7.93 9.92 10.37
C GLN A 503 7.79 10.55 8.96
N ARG A 504 8.65 10.25 7.98
CA ARG A 504 8.63 11.00 6.72
C ARG A 504 8.75 10.12 5.49
N GLN A 505 7.60 9.71 4.93
CA GLN A 505 7.23 9.78 3.49
C GLN A 505 6.12 8.78 3.11
N ILE A 506 4.93 8.93 3.68
CA ILE A 506 3.64 8.76 2.99
C ILE A 506 2.84 10.03 3.34
N SER A 507 1.92 10.46 2.48
CA SER A 507 0.96 11.53 2.82
C SER A 507 0.34 11.17 4.17
N SER A 508 0.68 11.89 5.25
CA SER A 508 0.35 11.54 6.65
C SER A 508 -1.13 11.22 6.83
N ASP A 509 -1.95 11.90 6.04
CA ASP A 509 -3.39 11.91 6.19
C ASP A 509 -4.00 10.58 5.70
N ASP A 510 -3.45 9.94 4.66
CA ASP A 510 -3.99 8.67 4.15
C ASP A 510 -3.74 7.51 5.13
N ALA A 511 -2.60 7.52 5.83
CA ALA A 511 -2.28 6.54 6.85
C ALA A 511 -3.15 6.72 8.11
N ILE A 512 -3.31 7.97 8.57
CA ILE A 512 -4.19 8.32 9.68
C ILE A 512 -5.63 7.90 9.40
N ILE A 513 -6.13 8.21 8.19
CA ILE A 513 -7.50 7.85 7.77
C ILE A 513 -7.69 6.34 7.72
N CYS A 514 -6.73 5.58 7.20
CA CYS A 514 -6.82 4.12 7.18
C CYS A 514 -6.77 3.52 8.59
N GLU A 515 -5.99 4.08 9.51
CA GLU A 515 -5.95 3.63 10.90
C GLU A 515 -7.29 3.90 11.61
N ILE A 516 -7.83 5.12 11.49
CA ILE A 516 -9.13 5.51 12.07
C ILE A 516 -10.26 4.67 11.47
N SER A 517 -10.28 4.52 10.13
CA SER A 517 -11.26 3.70 9.42
C SER A 517 -11.26 2.25 9.90
N ARG A 518 -10.10 1.66 10.17
CA ARG A 518 -9.99 0.31 10.73
C ARG A 518 -10.45 0.24 12.19
N LYS A 519 -9.96 1.15 13.04
CA LYS A 519 -10.23 1.15 14.49
C LYS A 519 -11.72 1.33 14.79
N TYR A 520 -12.37 2.23 14.06
CA TYR A 520 -13.77 2.61 14.27
C TYR A 520 -14.74 2.04 13.23
N LYS A 521 -14.25 1.18 12.31
CA LYS A 521 -15.02 0.54 11.23
C LYS A 521 -15.78 1.53 10.34
N ILE A 522 -15.15 2.66 10.03
CA ILE A 522 -15.72 3.75 9.23
C ILE A 522 -15.53 3.46 7.75
N LEU A 523 -16.55 3.68 6.92
CA LEU A 523 -16.38 3.64 5.47
C LEU A 523 -15.28 4.63 4.99
N PRO A 524 -14.39 4.24 4.06
CA PRO A 524 -13.32 5.11 3.57
C PRO A 524 -13.80 6.44 2.98
N GLU A 525 -14.96 6.43 2.33
CA GLU A 525 -15.60 7.64 1.79
C GLU A 525 -15.88 8.64 2.91
N MET A 526 -16.53 8.20 3.99
CA MET A 526 -16.79 9.02 5.19
C MET A 526 -15.47 9.46 5.87
N ALA A 527 -14.51 8.54 6.01
CA ALA A 527 -13.25 8.83 6.69
C ALA A 527 -12.39 9.88 5.94
N ASN A 528 -12.57 10.05 4.63
CA ASN A 528 -11.86 11.08 3.87
C ASN A 528 -12.22 12.51 4.27
N HIS A 529 -13.42 12.73 4.81
CA HIS A 529 -13.84 14.06 5.24
C HIS A 529 -13.14 14.51 6.54
N LEU A 530 -12.59 13.58 7.32
CA LEU A 530 -11.77 13.89 8.49
C LEU A 530 -10.50 14.68 8.15
N ARG A 531 -10.07 14.70 6.86
CA ARG A 531 -8.98 15.57 6.38
C ARG A 531 -9.26 17.04 6.69
N GLY A 532 -10.53 17.46 6.70
CA GLY A 532 -10.93 18.82 7.00
C GLY A 532 -10.49 19.29 8.38
N LEU A 533 -10.38 18.38 9.35
CA LEU A 533 -9.99 18.70 10.74
C LEU A 533 -8.58 19.28 10.86
N ARG A 534 -7.71 19.08 9.85
CA ARG A 534 -6.35 19.62 9.85
C ARG A 534 -6.30 21.15 9.96
N ASP A 535 -7.27 21.83 9.38
CA ASP A 535 -7.33 23.29 9.33
C ASP A 535 -7.99 23.88 10.59
N TYR A 536 -8.34 23.03 11.57
CA TYR A 536 -9.06 23.41 12.78
C TYR A 536 -8.28 23.03 14.04
N GLU A 537 -8.42 23.87 15.06
CA GLU A 537 -8.07 23.60 16.44
C GLU A 537 -9.37 23.20 17.16
N ILE A 538 -9.33 22.06 17.87
CA ILE A 538 -10.52 21.42 18.42
C ILE A 538 -10.67 21.78 19.90
N VAL A 539 -11.85 22.28 20.27
CA VAL A 539 -12.27 22.53 21.65
C VAL A 539 -13.54 21.74 21.93
N ILE A 540 -13.58 21.05 23.06
CA ILE A 540 -14.77 20.32 23.51
C ILE A 540 -15.33 21.04 24.74
N VAL A 541 -16.62 21.33 24.74
CA VAL A 541 -17.39 21.85 25.87
C VAL A 541 -18.30 20.71 26.35
N CYS A 542 -18.03 20.25 27.56
CA CYS A 542 -18.72 19.15 28.22
C CYS A 542 -19.71 19.70 29.25
N ASP A 543 -20.99 19.41 29.05
CA ASP A 543 -22.01 19.63 30.07
C ASP A 543 -21.83 18.65 31.23
N ASP A 544 -21.48 19.18 32.40
CA ASP A 544 -21.32 18.43 33.64
C ASP A 544 -22.33 18.83 34.71
N SER A 545 -23.49 19.35 34.27
CA SER A 545 -24.62 19.72 35.12
C SER A 545 -25.37 18.50 35.70
N GLY A 546 -26.19 18.74 36.72
CA GLY A 546 -26.94 17.66 37.37
C GLY A 546 -27.88 16.87 36.45
N SER A 547 -28.33 17.47 35.33
CA SER A 547 -29.27 16.85 34.38
C SER A 547 -28.64 15.74 33.53
N MET A 548 -27.30 15.72 33.43
CA MET A 548 -26.55 14.66 32.74
C MET A 548 -26.54 13.30 33.48
N LYS A 549 -27.13 13.23 34.69
CA LYS A 549 -27.37 11.96 35.41
C LYS A 549 -28.57 11.18 34.90
N THR A 550 -29.36 11.75 34.01
CA THR A 550 -30.55 11.09 33.45
C THR A 550 -30.14 9.81 32.73
N GLU A 551 -30.90 8.73 32.96
CA GLU A 551 -30.73 7.43 32.30
C GLU A 551 -31.20 7.51 30.85
N VAL A 552 -30.55 6.74 29.97
CA VAL A 552 -30.89 6.66 28.54
C VAL A 552 -31.65 5.37 28.24
N ASP A 553 -32.79 5.46 27.55
CA ASP A 553 -33.56 4.34 26.98
C ASP A 553 -33.82 3.14 27.94
N ASP A 554 -34.21 3.42 29.20
CA ASP A 554 -34.45 2.39 30.25
C ASP A 554 -33.24 1.45 30.52
N THR A 555 -32.02 1.91 30.23
CA THR A 555 -30.76 1.18 30.52
C THR A 555 -30.04 1.71 31.76
N GLU A 556 -29.10 0.93 32.33
CA GLU A 556 -28.22 1.40 33.43
C GLU A 556 -27.20 2.48 33.00
N ARG A 557 -27.22 2.95 31.73
CA ARG A 557 -26.28 3.96 31.23
C ARG A 557 -26.85 5.36 31.40
N THR A 558 -25.99 6.28 31.84
CA THR A 558 -26.34 7.70 31.99
C THR A 558 -25.87 8.51 30.78
N ARG A 559 -26.48 9.68 30.54
CA ARG A 559 -26.02 10.64 29.51
C ARG A 559 -24.56 11.06 29.73
N TRP A 560 -24.10 11.08 30.99
CA TRP A 560 -22.70 11.28 31.34
C TRP A 560 -21.76 10.19 30.79
N ASP A 561 -22.22 8.94 30.73
CA ASP A 561 -21.43 7.84 30.16
C ASP A 561 -21.31 7.93 28.64
N GLU A 562 -22.37 8.37 27.95
CA GLU A 562 -22.34 8.62 26.50
C GLU A 562 -21.39 9.75 26.15
N LEU A 563 -21.47 10.87 26.89
CA LEU A 563 -20.56 11.99 26.76
C LEU A 563 -19.11 11.52 26.93
N ARG A 564 -18.83 10.68 27.93
CA ARG A 564 -17.49 10.12 28.15
C ARG A 564 -17.00 9.32 26.96
N GLU A 565 -17.83 8.46 26.38
CA GLU A 565 -17.47 7.66 25.19
C GLU A 565 -17.15 8.56 24.00
N PHE A 566 -18.01 9.54 23.73
CA PHE A 566 -17.81 10.50 22.64
C PHE A 566 -16.50 11.29 22.79
N VAL A 567 -16.25 11.88 23.96
CA VAL A 567 -15.04 12.66 24.22
C VAL A 567 -13.77 11.82 24.02
N LYS A 568 -13.79 10.53 24.38
CA LYS A 568 -12.65 9.63 24.14
C LYS A 568 -12.37 9.43 22.66
N ILE A 569 -13.41 9.30 21.83
CA ILE A 569 -13.24 9.11 20.38
C ILE A 569 -12.79 10.40 19.72
N VAL A 570 -13.41 11.54 20.06
CA VAL A 570 -13.01 12.86 19.53
C VAL A 570 -11.58 13.20 19.91
N LEU A 571 -11.16 12.91 21.14
CA LEU A 571 -9.78 13.10 21.57
C LEU A 571 -8.82 12.22 20.75
N ASP A 572 -9.14 10.92 20.60
CA ASP A 572 -8.32 9.98 19.85
C ASP A 572 -8.16 10.40 18.37
N ILE A 573 -9.22 10.88 17.73
CA ILE A 573 -9.17 11.38 16.35
C ILE A 573 -8.47 12.74 16.28
N GLY A 574 -8.84 13.69 17.15
CA GLY A 574 -8.36 15.07 17.13
C GLY A 574 -6.86 15.20 17.38
N VAL A 575 -6.30 14.45 18.33
CA VAL A 575 -4.86 14.46 18.64
C VAL A 575 -4.00 13.96 17.46
N ARG A 576 -4.57 13.16 16.55
CA ARG A 576 -3.86 12.74 15.32
C ARG A 576 -3.72 13.86 14.29
N TYR A 577 -4.62 14.84 14.29
CA TYR A 577 -4.59 15.99 13.38
C TYR A 577 -4.02 17.26 14.02
N ASP A 578 -4.00 17.33 15.36
CA ASP A 578 -3.41 18.45 16.11
C ASP A 578 -2.37 17.99 17.14
N SER A 579 -1.11 18.36 16.90
CA SER A 579 0.01 18.08 17.80
C SER A 579 -0.07 18.85 19.13
N ASN A 580 -0.86 19.92 19.19
CA ASN A 580 -1.04 20.71 20.42
C ASN A 580 -2.00 20.04 21.41
N GLY A 581 -2.77 19.04 20.97
CA GLY A 581 -3.79 18.36 21.76
C GLY A 581 -5.17 18.98 21.60
N VAL A 582 -6.11 18.55 22.44
CA VAL A 582 -7.50 19.03 22.45
C VAL A 582 -7.78 19.71 23.79
N ASP A 583 -8.42 20.88 23.76
CA ASP A 583 -8.85 21.58 24.96
C ASP A 583 -10.26 21.12 25.37
N ILE A 584 -10.45 20.80 26.64
CA ILE A 584 -11.72 20.35 27.21
C ILE A 584 -12.18 21.35 28.28
N TYR A 585 -13.32 21.98 28.03
CA TYR A 585 -13.99 22.89 28.95
C TYR A 585 -15.17 22.18 29.56
N PHE A 586 -15.26 22.19 30.89
CA PHE A 586 -16.46 21.78 31.59
C PHE A 586 -17.26 23.02 32.01
N LEU A 587 -18.56 22.86 32.24
CA LEU A 587 -19.41 23.99 32.63
C LEU A 587 -19.23 24.38 34.10
N ASN A 588 -19.04 23.41 35.00
CA ASN A 588 -19.00 23.62 36.46
C ASN A 588 -17.63 23.34 37.10
N ARG A 589 -16.65 22.79 36.36
CA ARG A 589 -15.30 22.46 36.86
C ARG A 589 -14.17 23.06 36.02
N GLU A 590 -12.93 22.89 36.49
CA GLU A 590 -11.75 23.43 35.81
C GLU A 590 -11.54 22.82 34.42
N LYS A 591 -11.09 23.66 33.48
CA LYS A 591 -10.77 23.26 32.11
C LYS A 591 -9.44 22.50 32.03
N LEU A 592 -9.36 21.57 31.09
CA LEU A 592 -8.15 20.83 30.76
C LEU A 592 -7.62 21.33 29.41
N LEU A 593 -6.38 21.80 29.38
CA LEU A 593 -5.76 22.34 28.17
C LEU A 593 -4.74 21.37 27.59
N GLY A 594 -4.69 21.25 26.25
CA GLY A 594 -3.70 20.45 25.53
C GLY A 594 -3.73 18.97 25.88
N VAL A 595 -4.91 18.39 26.06
CA VAL A 595 -5.07 16.97 26.41
C VAL A 595 -4.63 16.11 25.22
N LYS A 596 -3.75 15.14 25.48
CA LYS A 596 -3.22 14.20 24.47
C LYS A 596 -3.53 12.74 24.77
N GLU A 597 -3.77 12.40 26.04
CA GLU A 597 -3.95 11.02 26.49
C GLU A 597 -5.39 10.76 26.98
N PRO A 598 -6.04 9.66 26.54
CA PRO A 598 -7.38 9.30 27.01
C PRO A 598 -7.49 9.06 28.53
N ARG A 599 -6.38 8.73 29.20
CA ARG A 599 -6.36 8.49 30.66
C ARG A 599 -6.71 9.75 31.46
N THR A 600 -6.30 10.92 30.98
CA THR A 600 -6.61 12.20 31.62
C THR A 600 -8.11 12.47 31.61
N VAL A 601 -8.78 12.10 30.51
CA VAL A 601 -10.24 12.17 30.39
C VAL A 601 -10.90 11.20 31.36
N GLU A 602 -10.44 9.95 31.45
CA GLU A 602 -11.01 8.98 32.38
C GLU A 602 -10.94 9.45 33.84
N GLN A 603 -9.89 10.16 34.24
CA GLN A 603 -9.79 10.71 35.58
C GLN A 603 -10.79 11.84 35.82
N ALA A 604 -10.98 12.74 34.84
CA ALA A 604 -11.92 13.86 34.95
C ALA A 604 -13.39 13.41 34.99
N PHE A 605 -13.72 12.30 34.33
CA PHE A 605 -15.08 11.75 34.28
C PHE A 605 -15.44 10.83 35.48
N ARG A 606 -14.52 10.60 36.43
CA ARG A 606 -14.81 9.84 37.67
C ARG A 606 -15.71 10.60 38.64
N GLU A 607 -15.64 11.93 38.64
CA GLU A 607 -16.48 12.76 39.48
C GLU A 607 -17.85 12.93 38.80
N PRO A 608 -18.95 12.56 39.47
CA PRO A 608 -20.29 12.64 38.88
C PRO A 608 -20.64 14.09 38.55
N PRO A 609 -21.45 14.32 37.50
CA PRO A 609 -21.83 15.67 37.11
C PRO A 609 -22.70 16.32 38.20
N SER A 610 -22.55 17.63 38.43
CA SER A 610 -23.33 18.39 39.41
C SER A 610 -23.27 19.89 39.11
N GLY A 611 -24.28 20.64 39.54
CA GLY A 611 -24.39 22.08 39.28
C GLY A 611 -25.36 22.43 38.16
N LEU A 612 -25.29 23.69 37.72
CA LEU A 612 -26.14 24.31 36.71
C LEU A 612 -25.58 24.08 35.30
N THR A 613 -26.21 24.65 34.28
CA THR A 613 -25.79 24.56 32.87
C THR A 613 -25.38 25.96 32.34
N PRO A 614 -24.29 26.58 32.87
CA PRO A 614 -23.85 27.93 32.51
C PRO A 614 -23.14 27.97 31.14
N MET A 615 -23.85 27.61 30.07
CA MET A 615 -23.27 27.43 28.75
C MET A 615 -22.87 28.78 28.09
N VAL A 616 -23.67 29.82 28.27
CA VAL A 616 -23.44 31.17 27.70
C VAL A 616 -22.13 31.78 28.22
N PRO A 617 -21.86 31.86 29.54
CA PRO A 617 -20.59 32.38 30.06
C PRO A 617 -19.35 31.62 29.54
N VAL A 618 -19.43 30.30 29.39
CA VAL A 618 -18.31 29.47 28.94
C VAL A 618 -18.04 29.70 27.45
N LEU A 619 -19.06 29.65 26.60
CA LEU A 619 -18.92 29.91 25.17
C LEU A 619 -18.45 31.34 24.89
N LYS A 620 -18.94 32.32 25.65
CA LYS A 620 -18.48 33.71 25.55
C LYS A 620 -16.99 33.86 25.83
N LYS A 621 -16.46 33.16 26.85
CA LYS A 621 -15.01 33.11 27.13
C LYS A 621 -14.23 32.48 25.97
N ILE A 622 -14.76 31.42 25.34
CA ILE A 622 -14.11 30.76 24.20
C ILE A 622 -14.09 31.68 22.97
N PHE A 623 -15.21 32.35 22.65
CA PHE A 623 -15.29 33.26 21.51
C PHE A 623 -14.44 34.53 21.67
N GLN A 624 -14.21 34.96 22.90
CA GLN A 624 -13.35 36.11 23.22
C GLN A 624 -11.87 35.72 23.40
N SER A 625 -11.56 34.43 23.45
CA SER A 625 -10.19 33.94 23.60
C SER A 625 -9.33 34.23 22.35
N GLU A 626 -8.01 34.10 22.49
CA GLU A 626 -7.09 34.20 21.37
C GLU A 626 -7.35 33.11 20.30
N LEU A 627 -8.06 32.04 20.67
CA LEU A 627 -8.33 30.94 19.78
C LEU A 627 -9.23 31.32 18.60
N ALA A 628 -10.14 32.29 18.80
CA ALA A 628 -11.16 32.69 17.83
C ALA A 628 -10.80 33.92 16.96
N ARG A 629 -9.57 34.46 17.08
CA ARG A 629 -9.14 35.70 16.40
C ARG A 629 -8.74 35.47 14.93
N ARG A 630 -8.89 36.51 14.09
CA ARG A 630 -8.49 36.49 12.67
C ARG A 630 -6.97 36.52 12.51
N GLY A 631 -6.43 35.73 11.58
CA GLY A 631 -5.01 35.74 11.20
C GLY A 631 -4.15 34.62 11.82
N ARG A 632 -4.75 33.62 12.47
CA ARG A 632 -4.04 32.38 12.86
C ARG A 632 -4.05 31.36 11.72
N ASP A 633 -3.10 30.43 11.80
CA ASP A 633 -2.92 29.35 10.81
C ASP A 633 -4.07 28.34 10.80
N LYS A 634 -4.80 28.18 11.92
CA LYS A 634 -5.95 27.29 12.06
C LYS A 634 -7.21 28.04 12.50
N LYS A 635 -8.38 27.56 12.05
CA LYS A 635 -9.72 27.97 12.50
C LYS A 635 -10.08 27.26 13.81
N LEU A 636 -11.16 27.69 14.47
CA LEU A 636 -11.65 27.09 15.71
C LEU A 636 -12.87 26.21 15.43
N LEU A 637 -12.86 24.97 15.92
CA LEU A 637 -14.00 24.05 15.92
C LEU A 637 -14.39 23.72 17.37
N VAL A 638 -15.61 24.07 17.76
CA VAL A 638 -16.13 23.88 19.11
C VAL A 638 -17.20 22.79 19.10
N PHE A 639 -16.96 21.69 19.82
CA PHE A 639 -17.96 20.66 20.09
C PHE A 639 -18.66 20.99 21.40
N VAL A 640 -19.98 21.12 21.39
CA VAL A 640 -20.78 21.38 22.60
C VAL A 640 -21.69 20.21 22.83
N ALA A 641 -21.37 19.38 23.82
CA ALA A 641 -22.18 18.23 24.16
C ALA A 641 -23.01 18.54 25.41
N THR A 642 -24.33 18.58 25.25
CA THR A 642 -25.30 19.09 26.23
C THR A 642 -26.66 18.44 26.02
N ASP A 643 -27.52 18.47 27.04
CA ASP A 643 -28.93 18.11 26.92
C ASP A 643 -29.84 19.28 26.49
N GLY A 644 -29.25 20.44 26.20
CA GLY A 644 -29.87 21.57 25.49
C GLY A 644 -30.61 22.58 26.37
N LEU A 645 -30.41 22.55 27.69
CA LEU A 645 -31.05 23.46 28.64
C LEU A 645 -30.02 24.40 29.29
N SER A 646 -29.64 25.48 28.59
CA SER A 646 -28.80 26.52 29.21
C SER A 646 -29.57 27.26 30.29
N THR A 647 -29.04 27.25 31.52
CA THR A 647 -29.62 27.94 32.68
C THR A 647 -28.80 29.18 33.04
N ASP A 648 -29.50 30.25 33.44
CA ASP A 648 -28.88 31.45 33.97
C ASP A 648 -28.40 31.25 35.43
N GLU A 649 -27.80 32.28 36.03
CA GLU A 649 -27.33 32.26 37.44
C GLU A 649 -28.47 32.07 38.47
N HIS A 650 -29.73 32.03 38.03
CA HIS A 650 -30.93 31.87 38.84
C HIS A 650 -31.75 30.62 38.47
N GLU A 651 -31.13 29.60 37.85
CA GLU A 651 -31.78 28.34 37.44
C GLU A 651 -32.89 28.50 36.40
N LYS A 652 -32.99 29.65 35.74
CA LYS A 652 -34.02 29.91 34.73
C LYS A 652 -33.46 29.67 33.34
N GLU A 653 -34.20 28.91 32.53
CA GLU A 653 -33.85 28.70 31.13
C GLU A 653 -33.93 30.03 30.35
N ASN A 654 -32.85 30.36 29.64
CA ASN A 654 -32.78 31.56 28.80
C ASN A 654 -32.23 31.22 27.39
N PRO A 655 -33.01 30.54 26.54
CA PRO A 655 -32.56 30.11 25.21
C PRO A 655 -32.29 31.30 24.26
N GLU A 656 -32.95 32.44 24.46
CA GLU A 656 -32.79 33.64 23.63
C GLU A 656 -31.39 34.25 23.76
N GLU A 657 -30.79 34.18 24.95
CA GLU A 657 -29.46 34.71 25.20
C GLU A 657 -28.37 33.89 24.51
N LEU A 658 -28.53 32.58 24.49
CA LEU A 658 -27.63 31.67 23.78
C LEU A 658 -27.74 31.86 22.26
N GLU A 659 -28.96 32.03 21.74
CA GLU A 659 -29.19 32.33 20.32
C GLU A 659 -28.53 33.65 19.92
N ARG A 660 -28.66 34.68 20.75
CA ARG A 660 -28.02 35.99 20.55
C ARG A 660 -26.50 35.88 20.53
N LEU A 661 -25.90 35.12 21.46
CA LEU A 661 -24.44 34.89 21.49
C LEU A 661 -23.95 34.26 20.17
N MET A 662 -24.69 33.28 19.65
CA MET A 662 -24.35 32.53 18.44
C MET A 662 -24.50 33.34 17.15
N GLN A 663 -25.45 34.28 17.10
CA GLN A 663 -25.70 35.14 15.95
C GLN A 663 -24.86 36.43 15.95
N GLU A 664 -24.71 37.10 17.11
CA GLU A 664 -24.12 38.44 17.20
C GLU A 664 -22.64 38.43 17.62
N GLU A 665 -22.24 37.57 18.57
CA GLU A 665 -20.87 37.60 19.13
C GLU A 665 -19.92 36.60 18.45
N ARG A 666 -20.43 35.48 17.93
CA ARG A 666 -19.61 34.47 17.24
C ARG A 666 -19.16 34.94 15.85
N ASN A 667 -17.86 34.85 15.58
CA ASN A 667 -17.34 35.07 14.23
C ASN A 667 -17.44 33.79 13.37
N ALA A 668 -18.52 33.67 12.60
CA ALA A 668 -18.82 32.50 11.75
C ALA A 668 -17.74 32.17 10.70
N LYS A 669 -16.84 33.12 10.34
CA LYS A 669 -15.74 32.86 9.39
C LYS A 669 -14.59 32.06 10.01
N THR A 670 -14.38 32.19 11.31
CA THR A 670 -13.24 31.60 12.03
C THR A 670 -13.66 30.53 13.03
N THR A 671 -14.92 30.53 13.47
CA THR A 671 -15.41 29.63 14.52
C THR A 671 -16.59 28.79 14.00
N HIS A 672 -16.39 27.47 13.95
CA HIS A 672 -17.39 26.47 13.58
C HIS A 672 -17.83 25.73 14.85
N ILE A 673 -19.10 25.35 14.93
CA ILE A 673 -19.67 24.77 16.16
C ILE A 673 -20.52 23.55 15.81
N SER A 674 -20.33 22.44 16.51
CA SER A 674 -21.18 21.26 16.41
C SER A 674 -21.81 20.99 17.77
N PHE A 675 -23.14 20.96 17.84
CA PHE A 675 -23.88 20.59 19.04
C PHE A 675 -24.17 19.09 19.01
N LEU A 676 -23.81 18.41 20.09
CA LEU A 676 -24.17 17.03 20.34
C LEU A 676 -25.28 17.00 21.38
N LEU A 677 -26.49 16.64 20.95
CA LEU A 677 -27.65 16.58 21.83
C LEU A 677 -27.68 15.23 22.57
N CYS A 678 -27.50 15.29 23.88
CA CYS A 678 -27.75 14.18 24.79
C CYS A 678 -29.15 14.34 25.41
N THR A 679 -30.20 14.41 24.58
CA THR A 679 -31.57 14.57 25.08
C THR A 679 -32.62 13.93 24.17
N ASP A 680 -33.62 13.33 24.81
CA ASP A 680 -34.80 12.73 24.15
C ASP A 680 -35.99 13.68 24.10
N ASP A 681 -35.86 14.90 24.65
CA ASP A 681 -36.93 15.90 24.63
C ASP A 681 -37.16 16.40 23.18
N PRO A 682 -38.30 16.05 22.55
CA PRO A 682 -38.56 16.41 21.17
C PRO A 682 -38.61 17.92 20.96
N SER A 683 -39.04 18.68 21.98
CA SER A 683 -39.18 20.13 21.89
C SER A 683 -37.83 20.84 21.87
N CYS A 684 -36.86 20.33 22.65
CA CYS A 684 -35.49 20.81 22.67
C CYS A 684 -34.77 20.48 21.36
N VAL A 685 -34.89 19.23 20.89
CA VAL A 685 -34.29 18.76 19.62
C VAL A 685 -34.81 19.57 18.44
N GLU A 686 -36.12 19.76 18.31
CA GLU A 686 -36.71 20.52 17.20
C GLU A 686 -36.26 21.99 17.22
N ARG A 687 -36.16 22.58 18.41
CA ARG A 687 -35.69 23.96 18.56
C ARG A 687 -34.24 24.12 18.13
N MET A 688 -33.33 23.26 18.60
CA MET A 688 -31.91 23.36 18.25
C MET A 688 -31.64 23.00 16.79
N LYS A 689 -32.38 22.04 16.22
CA LYS A 689 -32.29 21.74 14.78
C LYS A 689 -32.64 22.92 13.86
N LYS A 690 -33.45 23.89 14.30
CA LYS A 690 -33.68 25.12 13.53
C LYS A 690 -32.40 25.95 13.38
N TRP A 691 -31.46 25.87 14.32
CA TRP A 691 -30.20 26.60 14.25
C TRP A 691 -29.29 26.07 13.16
N ASP A 692 -29.32 24.76 12.92
CA ASP A 692 -28.61 24.12 11.82
C ASP A 692 -28.97 24.73 10.45
N GLN A 693 -30.28 24.94 10.23
CA GLN A 693 -30.80 25.50 8.99
C GLN A 693 -30.55 27.01 8.85
N ILE A 694 -30.56 27.75 9.96
CA ILE A 694 -30.54 29.23 9.96
C ILE A 694 -29.11 29.77 10.09
N MET A 695 -28.23 29.10 10.85
CA MET A 695 -26.91 29.61 11.21
C MET A 695 -25.81 29.02 10.33
N GLN A 696 -24.88 29.87 9.87
CA GLN A 696 -23.74 29.40 9.09
C GLN A 696 -22.73 28.64 9.98
N ASN A 697 -22.22 27.49 9.50
CA ASN A 697 -21.20 26.67 10.17
C ASN A 697 -21.58 26.26 11.60
N VAL A 698 -22.85 25.91 11.78
CA VAL A 698 -23.40 25.25 12.96
C VAL A 698 -24.01 23.94 12.49
N ASP A 699 -23.78 22.85 13.21
CA ASP A 699 -24.40 21.53 13.01
C ASP A 699 -25.00 21.09 14.35
N VAL A 700 -26.14 20.39 14.30
CA VAL A 700 -26.82 19.84 15.47
C VAL A 700 -27.10 18.35 15.27
N THR A 701 -26.24 17.52 15.85
CA THR A 701 -26.33 16.06 15.76
C THR A 701 -26.98 15.48 17.03
N ASN A 702 -27.93 14.56 16.87
CA ASN A 702 -28.60 13.84 17.96
C ASN A 702 -27.69 12.76 18.57
N ASP A 703 -28.17 12.02 19.58
CA ASP A 703 -27.51 10.81 20.07
C ASP A 703 -27.40 9.73 18.97
N TYR A 704 -26.51 8.77 19.18
CA TYR A 704 -26.19 7.74 18.20
C TYR A 704 -27.40 6.86 17.82
N GLU A 705 -28.21 6.43 18.78
CA GLU A 705 -29.30 5.48 18.50
C GLU A 705 -30.47 6.18 17.80
N THR A 706 -30.78 7.42 18.18
CA THR A 706 -31.78 8.25 17.48
C THR A 706 -31.34 8.56 16.06
N GLU A 707 -30.07 8.93 15.85
CA GLU A 707 -29.54 9.24 14.53
C GLU A 707 -29.52 8.02 13.61
N LYS A 708 -29.11 6.87 14.16
CA LYS A 708 -29.14 5.59 13.46
C LYS A 708 -30.55 5.19 13.06
N LYS A 709 -31.55 5.31 13.95
CA LYS A 709 -32.96 5.02 13.63
C LYS A 709 -33.43 5.88 12.44
N ARG A 710 -33.14 7.18 12.45
CA ARG A 710 -33.49 8.10 11.35
C ARG A 710 -32.82 7.74 10.03
N ILE A 711 -31.53 7.43 10.03
CA ILE A 711 -30.80 7.05 8.83
C ILE A 711 -31.35 5.73 8.26
N LEU A 712 -31.71 4.78 9.12
CA LEU A 712 -32.34 3.52 8.69
C LEU A 712 -33.75 3.73 8.10
N GLU A 713 -34.52 4.70 8.63
CA GLU A 713 -35.83 5.07 8.09
C GLU A 713 -35.73 5.70 6.70
N HIS A 714 -34.74 6.57 6.45
CA HIS A 714 -34.56 7.26 5.16
C HIS A 714 -33.78 6.45 4.12
N SER A 715 -32.73 5.74 4.55
CA SER A 715 -31.77 5.05 3.66
C SER A 715 -32.03 3.53 3.55
N GLY A 716 -33.02 3.02 4.29
CA GLY A 716 -33.43 1.62 4.31
C GLY A 716 -32.71 0.76 5.35
N ALA A 717 -33.38 -0.31 5.81
CA ALA A 717 -32.98 -1.15 6.94
C ALA A 717 -31.60 -1.84 6.83
N ASN A 718 -31.00 -1.88 5.63
CA ASN A 718 -29.69 -2.50 5.37
C ASN A 718 -28.54 -1.49 5.30
N TYR A 719 -28.77 -0.21 5.61
CA TYR A 719 -27.71 0.80 5.61
C TYR A 719 -26.73 0.54 6.78
N PRO A 720 -25.45 0.25 6.52
CA PRO A 720 -24.49 -0.02 7.58
C PRO A 720 -24.03 1.31 8.21
N PHE A 721 -24.74 1.78 9.24
CA PHE A 721 -24.33 2.95 10.03
C PHE A 721 -23.67 2.49 11.34
N SER A 722 -22.37 2.68 11.42
CA SER A 722 -21.54 2.36 12.58
C SER A 722 -21.38 3.55 13.52
N HIS A 723 -21.04 3.28 14.78
CA HIS A 723 -20.74 4.34 15.76
C HIS A 723 -19.56 5.24 15.32
N GLY A 724 -18.62 4.71 14.52
CA GLY A 724 -17.54 5.52 13.95
C GLY A 724 -18.03 6.51 12.88
N GLU A 725 -19.02 6.14 12.06
CA GLU A 725 -19.61 7.05 11.07
C GLU A 725 -20.45 8.14 11.71
N TYR A 726 -21.16 7.81 12.79
CA TYR A 726 -21.80 8.79 13.65
C TYR A 726 -20.83 9.84 14.17
N VAL A 727 -19.66 9.42 14.66
CA VAL A 727 -18.64 10.36 15.13
C VAL A 727 -18.09 11.20 13.99
N VAL A 728 -17.89 10.65 12.77
CA VAL A 728 -17.48 11.45 11.61
C VAL A 728 -18.53 12.50 11.27
N LYS A 729 -19.82 12.13 11.29
CA LYS A 729 -20.93 13.05 11.08
C LYS A 729 -20.88 14.19 12.10
N ALA A 730 -20.84 13.86 13.39
CA ALA A 730 -20.75 14.84 14.47
C ALA A 730 -19.49 15.73 14.35
N LEU A 731 -18.35 15.16 13.95
CA LEU A 731 -17.06 15.89 13.87
C LEU A 731 -16.98 16.87 12.70
N VAL A 732 -17.57 16.50 11.56
CA VAL A 732 -17.33 17.20 10.28
C VAL A 732 -18.59 17.88 9.75
N GLY A 733 -19.79 17.63 10.28
CA GLY A 733 -21.04 18.24 9.79
C GLY A 733 -20.99 19.78 9.77
N ALA A 734 -20.46 20.40 10.83
CA ALA A 734 -20.26 21.86 10.87
C ALA A 734 -19.24 22.40 9.83
N ILE A 735 -18.39 21.53 9.26
CA ILE A 735 -17.35 21.86 8.27
C ILE A 735 -17.80 21.52 6.84
N ASP A 736 -18.47 20.38 6.66
CA ASP A 736 -18.86 19.81 5.39
C ASP A 736 -20.35 19.44 5.36
N ARG A 737 -21.12 20.31 4.71
CA ARG A 737 -22.57 20.16 4.54
C ARG A 737 -22.99 18.91 3.76
N SER A 738 -22.09 18.25 3.04
CA SER A 738 -22.42 17.01 2.31
C SER A 738 -22.63 15.81 3.24
N ILE A 739 -21.97 15.79 4.40
CA ILE A 739 -22.17 14.77 5.44
C ILE A 739 -23.35 15.12 6.34
N ASP A 740 -23.49 16.40 6.66
CA ASP A 740 -24.56 16.95 7.48
C ASP A 740 -25.96 16.46 7.01
N GLY A 741 -26.22 16.61 5.70
CA GLY A 741 -27.49 16.20 5.08
C GLY A 741 -27.73 14.69 4.93
N VAL A 742 -26.84 13.81 5.42
CA VAL A 742 -27.06 12.35 5.36
C VAL A 742 -28.19 11.97 6.33
N GLY A 743 -29.38 11.67 5.80
CA GLY A 743 -30.56 11.29 6.59
C GLY A 743 -31.49 12.45 6.96
N GLU A 744 -31.33 13.64 6.34
CA GLU A 744 -32.19 14.80 6.56
C GLU A 744 -33.03 15.18 5.32
N ASP A 745 -34.31 15.47 5.51
CA ASP A 745 -35.20 16.03 4.47
C ASP A 745 -34.89 17.54 4.25
N MET A 746 -33.81 17.81 3.54
CA MET A 746 -33.46 19.16 3.09
C MET A 746 -34.37 19.57 1.93
N GLY A 747 -35.49 20.22 2.25
CA GLY A 747 -36.43 20.77 1.28
C GLY A 747 -35.74 21.60 0.19
N GLY A 748 -35.54 21.00 -0.99
CA GLY A 748 -35.22 21.71 -2.24
C GLY A 748 -33.75 21.79 -2.68
N VAL A 749 -32.82 21.00 -2.13
CA VAL A 749 -31.44 20.91 -2.67
C VAL A 749 -31.23 19.53 -3.28
N GLN A 750 -31.08 19.44 -4.61
CA GLN A 750 -30.75 18.18 -5.29
C GLN A 750 -29.37 17.68 -4.84
N HIS A 751 -29.33 16.52 -4.19
CA HIS A 751 -28.11 15.76 -3.96
C HIS A 751 -27.52 15.28 -5.30
N PRO A 752 -26.19 15.38 -5.52
CA PRO A 752 -25.53 14.74 -6.64
C PRO A 752 -25.21 13.28 -6.35
N HIS A 753 -26.03 12.52 -5.61
CA HIS A 753 -25.81 11.08 -5.37
C HIS A 753 -27.12 10.34 -5.12
N ASN A 754 -27.91 10.10 -6.17
CA ASN A 754 -28.81 8.94 -6.19
C ASN A 754 -27.97 7.68 -6.41
N VAL A 755 -27.43 7.12 -5.32
CA VAL A 755 -26.82 5.79 -5.35
C VAL A 755 -27.94 4.75 -5.23
N THR A 756 -28.55 4.39 -6.36
CA THR A 756 -29.28 3.12 -6.47
C THR A 756 -28.26 1.98 -6.47
N ARG A 757 -28.05 1.32 -5.33
CA ARG A 757 -27.30 0.07 -5.26
C ARG A 757 -28.20 -1.10 -5.66
N THR A 758 -27.84 -1.75 -6.76
CA THR A 758 -28.38 -3.02 -7.26
C THR A 758 -28.08 -4.16 -6.28
N VAL A 759 -29.11 -4.94 -5.94
CA VAL A 759 -28.98 -6.25 -5.31
C VAL A 759 -28.53 -7.24 -6.40
N SER A 760 -27.24 -7.58 -6.47
CA SER A 760 -26.72 -8.47 -7.51
C SER A 760 -26.80 -9.95 -7.10
N GLY A 761 -27.78 -10.66 -7.67
CA GLY A 761 -27.74 -12.11 -7.85
C GLY A 761 -27.69 -12.42 -9.35
N GLY A 762 -26.77 -13.31 -9.76
CA GLY A 762 -26.82 -13.99 -11.07
C GLY A 762 -25.94 -13.41 -12.19
N LEU A 763 -25.33 -14.32 -12.95
CA LEU A 763 -24.65 -14.09 -14.24
C LEU A 763 -25.59 -13.32 -15.21
N TYR A 764 -25.03 -12.41 -16.01
CA TYR A 764 -25.65 -11.53 -17.02
C TYR A 764 -26.06 -10.14 -16.53
N ASP A 765 -25.08 -9.26 -16.27
CA ASP A 765 -25.29 -7.80 -16.32
C ASP A 765 -23.98 -7.09 -16.69
N ARG A 766 -23.84 -6.72 -17.97
CA ARG A 766 -22.79 -5.82 -18.50
C ARG A 766 -23.40 -4.82 -19.49
N ILE A 767 -24.52 -4.20 -19.14
CA ILE A 767 -25.09 -3.08 -19.90
C ILE A 767 -25.51 -2.01 -18.88
N GLY A 768 -24.90 -0.82 -18.97
CA GLY A 768 -25.04 0.29 -18.02
C GLY A 768 -26.38 1.04 -18.11
N LEU A 769 -26.64 1.84 -17.08
CA LEU A 769 -27.84 2.68 -16.90
C LEU A 769 -28.14 3.57 -18.12
N PHE A 770 -29.44 3.74 -18.41
CA PHE A 770 -29.96 4.81 -19.27
C PHE A 770 -30.54 5.92 -18.38
N VAL A 771 -30.13 7.18 -18.61
CA VAL A 771 -30.74 8.36 -17.98
C VAL A 771 -31.66 9.03 -18.99
N LEU A 772 -32.94 9.19 -18.63
CA LEU A 772 -33.93 9.94 -19.40
C LEU A 772 -34.01 11.37 -18.86
N ASN A 773 -33.66 12.36 -19.67
CA ASN A 773 -33.96 13.76 -19.37
C ASN A 773 -34.24 14.48 -20.69
N ASN A 774 -35.47 14.99 -20.87
CA ASN A 774 -35.93 15.76 -22.05
C ASN A 774 -35.45 15.23 -23.42
N ASP A 775 -36.12 14.19 -23.93
CA ASP A 775 -36.04 13.63 -25.30
C ASP A 775 -34.71 12.98 -25.77
N ASP A 776 -33.63 13.06 -25.00
CA ASP A 776 -32.33 12.42 -25.30
C ASP A 776 -32.00 11.23 -24.37
N ILE A 777 -31.34 10.20 -24.93
CA ILE A 777 -30.87 9.00 -24.23
C ILE A 777 -29.34 9.02 -24.24
N TYR A 778 -28.71 9.00 -23.05
CA TYR A 778 -27.26 8.90 -22.88
C TYR A 778 -26.84 7.51 -22.39
N LEU A 779 -25.71 7.02 -22.89
CA LEU A 779 -25.12 5.73 -22.55
C LEU A 779 -23.79 5.99 -21.85
N ASP A 780 -23.73 5.79 -20.54
CA ASP A 780 -22.47 5.92 -19.79
C ASP A 780 -21.81 4.55 -19.63
N ASN A 781 -20.83 4.31 -20.50
CA ASN A 781 -19.77 3.36 -20.23
C ASN A 781 -18.49 4.17 -20.34
N GLY A 782 -17.89 4.54 -19.21
CA GLY A 782 -16.78 5.50 -19.06
C GLY A 782 -15.46 5.22 -19.82
N LEU A 783 -15.52 4.77 -21.07
CA LEU A 783 -14.38 4.52 -21.96
C LEU A 783 -14.60 4.88 -23.45
N ALA A 784 -15.78 5.26 -23.97
CA ALA A 784 -15.91 5.86 -25.33
C ALA A 784 -17.31 6.42 -25.64
N ASN A 785 -17.37 7.54 -26.39
CA ASN A 785 -18.61 8.05 -27.00
C ASN A 785 -19.00 7.23 -28.24
N TYR A 786 -20.21 6.66 -28.30
CA TYR A 786 -20.77 5.99 -29.47
C TYR A 786 -22.03 6.71 -29.98
N GLN A 787 -22.23 6.74 -31.29
CA GLN A 787 -23.34 7.42 -31.96
C GLN A 787 -24.56 6.48 -32.05
N ILE A 788 -25.73 6.92 -31.57
CA ILE A 788 -26.98 6.15 -31.61
C ILE A 788 -27.94 6.80 -32.63
N ASP A 789 -28.42 6.05 -33.62
CA ASP A 789 -29.43 6.53 -34.57
C ASP A 789 -30.85 6.15 -34.09
N LYS A 790 -31.73 7.15 -33.99
CA LYS A 790 -33.14 7.00 -33.56
C LYS A 790 -34.03 6.88 -34.81
N TRP A 791 -34.79 5.80 -34.93
CA TRP A 791 -35.84 5.65 -35.96
C TRP A 791 -37.22 5.81 -35.32
N ILE A 792 -37.93 6.88 -35.67
CA ILE A 792 -39.32 7.10 -35.25
C ILE A 792 -40.24 6.67 -36.39
N THR A 793 -40.86 5.49 -36.27
CA THR A 793 -41.90 5.06 -37.21
C THR A 793 -43.26 5.57 -36.74
N ASN A 794 -43.88 6.42 -37.55
CA ASN A 794 -45.05 7.23 -37.19
C ASN A 794 -46.39 6.49 -37.25
N SER A 795 -46.44 5.24 -36.78
CA SER A 795 -47.69 4.50 -36.67
C SER A 795 -47.65 3.56 -35.46
N THR A 796 -48.47 3.88 -34.46
CA THR A 796 -48.61 3.26 -33.13
C THR A 796 -47.53 3.66 -32.13
N ASN A 797 -47.95 3.94 -30.88
CA ASN A 797 -47.19 4.52 -29.75
C ASN A 797 -46.04 3.61 -29.24
N SER A 798 -45.14 3.21 -30.12
CA SER A 798 -44.01 2.35 -29.79
C SER A 798 -42.74 2.89 -30.42
N THR A 799 -41.74 3.14 -29.58
CA THR A 799 -40.41 3.61 -30.03
C THR A 799 -39.48 2.41 -30.10
N VAL A 800 -38.91 2.16 -31.28
CA VAL A 800 -37.95 1.06 -31.48
C VAL A 800 -36.54 1.64 -31.55
N VAL A 801 -35.69 1.26 -30.60
CA VAL A 801 -34.27 1.64 -30.59
C VAL A 801 -33.43 0.43 -30.94
N THR A 802 -32.58 0.54 -31.96
CA THR A 802 -31.75 -0.57 -32.46
C THR A 802 -30.27 -0.20 -32.36
N TYR A 803 -29.49 -1.08 -31.74
CA TYR A 803 -28.05 -0.86 -31.51
C TYR A 803 -27.19 -1.48 -32.61
N PHE A 804 -26.34 -0.65 -33.23
CA PHE A 804 -25.39 -1.06 -34.25
C PHE A 804 -23.95 -0.81 -33.79
N SER A 805 -23.06 -1.78 -34.05
CA SER A 805 -21.62 -1.61 -33.90
C SER A 805 -20.87 -2.28 -35.05
N GLY A 806 -19.99 -1.53 -35.71
CA GLY A 806 -19.22 -2.02 -36.87
C GLY A 806 -20.07 -2.53 -38.04
N GLY A 807 -21.27 -1.97 -38.25
CA GLY A 807 -22.20 -2.38 -39.31
C GLY A 807 -23.04 -3.63 -39.01
N ARG A 808 -23.01 -4.17 -37.78
CA ARG A 808 -23.86 -5.30 -37.34
C ARG A 808 -24.83 -4.87 -36.24
N CYS A 809 -26.08 -5.34 -36.33
CA CYS A 809 -27.13 -5.13 -35.33
C CYS A 809 -26.96 -6.14 -34.18
N TYR A 810 -26.93 -5.64 -32.94
CA TYR A 810 -26.76 -6.47 -31.73
C TYR A 810 -28.03 -6.57 -30.88
N GLY A 811 -29.10 -5.83 -31.21
CA GLY A 811 -30.40 -5.96 -30.57
C GLY A 811 -31.33 -4.77 -30.84
N SER A 812 -32.64 -5.02 -30.76
CA SER A 812 -33.70 -4.01 -30.88
C SER A 812 -34.59 -4.05 -29.64
N PHE A 813 -34.85 -2.90 -29.03
CA PHE A 813 -35.79 -2.75 -27.92
C PHE A 813 -36.98 -1.92 -28.36
N ILE A 814 -38.18 -2.39 -28.01
CA ILE A 814 -39.44 -1.70 -28.29
C ILE A 814 -39.96 -1.18 -26.95
N ASN A 815 -40.01 0.14 -26.79
CA ASN A 815 -40.75 0.74 -25.69
C ASN A 815 -42.22 0.83 -26.11
N ILE A 816 -43.09 0.12 -25.41
CA ILE A 816 -44.55 0.23 -25.53
C ILE A 816 -44.99 1.01 -24.28
N ASN A 817 -45.51 2.22 -24.47
CA ASN A 817 -46.00 3.06 -23.37
C ASN A 817 -47.10 2.39 -22.55
#